data_AF-A0A7X8P644-F1
#
_entry.id   AF-A0A7X8P644-F1
#
_cell.length_a   1.000
_cell.length_b   1.000
_cell.length_c   1.000
_cell.angle_alpha   90.00
_cell.angle_beta   90.00
_cell.angle_gamma   90.00
#
_symmetry.space_group_name_H-M   'P 1'
#
loop_
_entity.id
_entity.type
_entity.pdbx_description
1 polymer ?
#
loop_
_entity_poly.entity_id
_entity_poly.type
_entity_poly.pdbx_seq_one_letter_code
_entity_poly.pdbx_strand_id
1 'polypeptide(L)'
;MDNAVTLGATPRIGARQTYLQRAFFSLMMLALLCAINLPFFISPTQVLPQGGVRAGVADFAGQQPDRVPVRLEGQWTMVWHDAPYAGRSFPISVPGTWAKQPGPDGKPLPAQASASYFVTLRGLPPGSYTLHLPTIFAASQVWVNGQLVSKRGVVGRDAADTRYEWRSTDVPLVANGADIRVQVDVASYLHRRNGIEASPVLGTVEAMRSWGGLRWAQEMLFQVALTVLGAISLAIFLFRRSDRVSLFVALGCFGFIPSTMMLGYDNLLLMLMPDLGLRAMLALVDLFGTASVIFALAYAHTLFPADSPKRVFWALTALMTLVWLAQAFNFAFSTILTTSQVTAYSFLAHASGLGWIIVILLRAVFHRRDGAVPFLIGMGAMFASVSMISVVAFGVAPGNRVAGIDYTAFGVVIMLFSHLVVLAERWAVTINASEVMNEELQQLLEVSSSINGEMKLEALLQKIVEATSRILHTERSTLYLYDAAHDELWSMVAEGVEQKIIRIDAGKGLAGAAFRSGEVVAVADAYADARFNPAVDAETGFVTRAVLSMPITTRDGRRIGVMQALNRVDGGSFTKNDEVRMAAFAAQSAIAIENATLFAEVVASRNYSESILNSMSAGVVTLDVEGRISKINPAAQQMLRLGNDPQADAAAAGARFAAANPWLAQEIASVSRDGSVRNLIDVHVTVSEGQDKDANVSIVPLLAEAGQVGTLVLIDDISEGKRMASTMRRFMPQEVVQEVFNRGDDLIFGSAIPASVLFADIRSFTTLAETLTPRDTVDMLNEIFTELFEAVSSTSGMIDKYMGDAVMAVYGAPLPHMDDSANAVSGAIAMIGVTRRLNEGRLARGLVPLRLGIGIASGEVVAGTIGSPKRMDYTVIGDTVNLAARLQDATKIYRVNAIVCDGTAAKIAGRFPLRELDLIRVRGRKRPTRIFEIVDTADLKAEGIAAYAEGMRLIGARDWVGAEQAFTAAALALPDDVPSAMMLQRVRHALQVPPADDWDGVWG
;
A
#
# COMPACT_ATOMS: atom_id res chain seq x y z
N MET A 1 23.57 28.21 -1.54
CA MET A 1 23.94 26.79 -1.35
C MET A 1 25.24 26.75 -0.58
N ASP A 2 25.17 27.16 0.68
CA ASP A 2 26.22 26.99 1.68
C ASP A 2 25.63 25.99 2.67
N ASN A 3 26.04 24.73 2.58
CA ASN A 3 25.91 23.71 3.63
C ASN A 3 26.65 22.47 3.12
N ALA A 4 27.97 22.52 3.25
CA ALA A 4 28.79 21.33 3.19
C ALA A 4 28.44 20.50 4.43
N VAL A 5 27.78 19.36 4.21
CA VAL A 5 27.54 18.34 5.22
C VAL A 5 28.91 17.88 5.71
N THR A 6 29.28 18.32 6.91
CA THR A 6 30.37 17.74 7.69
C THR A 6 29.93 16.35 8.14
N LEU A 7 30.18 15.34 7.29
CA LEU A 7 30.13 13.94 7.69
C LEU A 7 31.14 13.71 8.82
N GLY A 8 30.66 13.07 9.88
CA GLY A 8 31.39 12.78 11.11
C GLY A 8 32.73 12.09 10.86
N ALA A 9 33.66 12.36 11.76
CA ALA A 9 35.03 11.91 11.71
C ALA A 9 35.16 10.39 11.52
N THR A 10 35.63 9.97 10.34
CA THR A 10 36.35 8.69 10.20
C THR A 10 37.54 8.69 11.18
N PRO A 11 37.88 7.55 11.81
CA PRO A 11 38.98 7.48 12.77
C PRO A 11 40.28 7.94 12.10
N ARG A 12 40.81 9.07 12.57
CA ARG A 12 41.92 9.84 11.96
C ARG A 12 43.24 9.06 11.81
N ILE A 13 43.35 7.88 12.42
CA ILE A 13 44.58 7.07 12.42
C ILE A 13 44.64 6.17 11.17
N GLY A 14 43.52 5.62 10.70
CA GLY A 14 43.47 4.76 9.50
C GLY A 14 43.63 5.55 8.20
N ALA A 15 42.96 6.70 8.08
CA ALA A 15 42.99 7.54 6.87
C ALA A 15 44.41 8.02 6.49
N ARG A 16 45.26 8.29 7.48
CA ARG A 16 46.64 8.76 7.25
C ARG A 16 47.54 7.66 6.69
N GLN A 17 47.33 6.41 7.11
CA GLN A 17 48.06 5.24 6.65
C GLN A 17 47.68 4.88 5.21
N THR A 18 46.39 4.97 4.87
CA THR A 18 45.89 4.78 3.51
C THR A 18 46.36 5.87 2.54
N TYR A 19 46.41 7.14 2.99
CA TYR A 19 46.93 8.25 2.18
C TYR A 19 48.41 8.08 1.84
N LEU A 20 49.25 7.75 2.84
CA LEU A 20 50.68 7.52 2.63
C LEU A 20 50.95 6.35 1.67
N GLN A 21 50.16 5.27 1.78
CA GLN A 21 50.23 4.15 0.85
C GLN A 21 49.87 4.55 -0.58
N ARG A 22 48.76 5.27 -0.79
CA ARG A 22 48.34 5.75 -2.12
C ARG A 22 49.37 6.69 -2.74
N ALA A 23 49.93 7.60 -1.95
CA ALA A 23 51.00 8.51 -2.40
C ALA A 23 52.27 7.74 -2.78
N PHE A 24 52.67 6.74 -1.99
CA PHE A 24 53.82 5.88 -2.27
C PHE A 24 53.64 5.09 -3.59
N PHE A 25 52.49 4.43 -3.78
CA PHE A 25 52.20 3.72 -5.03
C PHE A 25 52.18 4.64 -6.25
N SER A 26 51.60 5.85 -6.10
CA SER A 26 51.58 6.85 -7.16
C SER A 26 53.00 7.30 -7.54
N LEU A 27 53.87 7.54 -6.56
CA LEU A 27 55.28 7.87 -6.80
C LEU A 27 56.05 6.71 -7.46
N MET A 28 55.80 5.47 -7.05
CA MET A 28 56.43 4.29 -7.65
C MET A 28 56.00 4.10 -9.12
N MET A 29 54.71 4.28 -9.42
CA MET A 29 54.19 4.25 -10.78
C MET A 29 54.74 5.39 -11.64
N LEU A 30 54.87 6.60 -11.09
CA LEU A 30 55.52 7.72 -11.78
C LEU A 30 56.99 7.40 -12.09
N ALA A 31 57.73 6.84 -11.14
CA ALA A 31 59.12 6.45 -11.33
C ALA A 31 59.27 5.37 -12.40
N LEU A 32 58.39 4.37 -12.42
CA LEU A 32 58.35 3.33 -13.44
C LEU A 32 58.05 3.92 -14.83
N LEU A 33 57.06 4.81 -14.93
CA LEU A 33 56.70 5.50 -16.16
C LEU A 33 57.88 6.33 -16.70
N CYS A 34 58.57 7.06 -15.83
CA CYS A 34 59.77 7.80 -16.17
C CYS A 34 60.91 6.87 -16.63
N ALA A 35 61.11 5.73 -15.97
CA ALA A 35 62.16 4.77 -16.33
C ALA A 35 61.91 4.11 -17.70
N ILE A 36 60.66 3.73 -18.00
CA ILE A 36 60.27 3.14 -19.30
C ILE A 36 60.49 4.12 -20.44
N ASN A 37 60.18 5.40 -20.23
CA ASN A 37 60.32 6.42 -21.27
C ASN A 37 61.71 7.06 -21.33
N LEU A 38 62.60 6.78 -20.37
CA LEU A 38 63.94 7.38 -20.28
C LEU A 38 64.77 7.28 -21.57
N PRO A 39 64.77 6.15 -22.32
CA PRO A 39 65.52 6.03 -23.58
C PRO A 39 65.06 7.00 -24.67
N PHE A 40 63.79 7.43 -24.65
CA PHE A 40 63.30 8.45 -25.59
C PHE A 40 63.80 9.85 -25.23
N PHE A 41 64.24 10.09 -23.99
CA PHE A 41 64.65 11.41 -23.49
C PHE A 41 66.15 11.56 -23.33
N ILE A 42 66.91 10.46 -23.33
CA ILE A 42 68.37 10.44 -23.22
C ILE A 42 68.94 9.75 -24.46
N SER A 43 69.54 10.52 -25.38
CA SER A 43 70.27 9.94 -26.52
C SER A 43 71.60 10.65 -26.80
N PRO A 44 72.71 9.92 -27.02
CA PRO A 44 74.01 10.49 -27.38
C PRO A 44 74.00 11.19 -28.76
N THR A 45 73.06 10.87 -29.65
CA THR A 45 72.87 11.60 -30.92
C THR A 45 72.24 12.98 -30.74
N GLN A 46 71.88 13.37 -29.52
CA GLN A 46 71.31 14.69 -29.23
C GLN A 46 72.37 15.76 -28.95
N VAL A 47 73.57 15.41 -28.46
CA VAL A 47 74.67 16.37 -28.29
C VAL A 47 75.50 16.38 -29.56
N LEU A 48 75.07 17.20 -30.52
CA LEU A 48 75.74 17.31 -31.80
C LEU A 48 77.04 18.12 -31.66
N PRO A 49 78.19 17.60 -32.11
CA PRO A 49 79.44 18.37 -32.19
C PRO A 49 79.26 19.61 -33.08
N GLN A 50 80.00 20.68 -32.76
CA GLN A 50 80.02 21.89 -33.58
C GLN A 50 81.02 21.71 -34.73
N GLY A 51 80.53 21.86 -35.97
CA GLY A 51 81.36 21.82 -37.17
C GLY A 51 82.27 23.04 -37.33
N GLY A 52 81.98 24.12 -36.59
CA GLY A 52 82.86 25.28 -36.44
C GLY A 52 83.07 26.06 -37.73
N VAL A 53 82.01 26.66 -38.27
CA VAL A 53 82.08 27.48 -39.49
C VAL A 53 82.88 28.75 -39.21
N ARG A 54 83.95 29.00 -39.97
CA ARG A 54 84.78 30.21 -39.84
C ARG A 54 84.96 30.83 -41.22
N ALA A 55 84.68 32.14 -41.32
CA ALA A 55 84.78 32.89 -42.57
C ALA A 55 84.05 32.23 -43.76
N GLY A 56 82.86 31.67 -43.51
CA GLY A 56 82.03 31.03 -44.54
C GLY A 56 82.50 29.64 -44.96
N VAL A 57 83.47 29.02 -44.28
CA VAL A 57 83.95 27.66 -44.57
C VAL A 57 83.76 26.76 -43.35
N ALA A 58 83.14 25.59 -43.57
CA ALA A 58 83.05 24.50 -42.61
C ALA A 58 84.04 23.41 -43.03
N ASP A 59 85.06 23.17 -42.21
CA ASP A 59 86.13 22.20 -42.50
C ASP A 59 85.89 20.90 -41.72
N PHE A 60 85.70 19.80 -42.44
CA PHE A 60 85.45 18.48 -41.88
C PHE A 60 86.71 17.61 -41.83
N ALA A 61 87.90 18.15 -42.14
CA ALA A 61 89.16 17.43 -42.01
C ALA A 61 89.37 16.96 -40.56
N GLY A 62 89.23 15.64 -40.33
CA GLY A 62 89.35 15.01 -39.01
C GLY A 62 88.04 14.88 -38.22
N GLN A 63 86.90 15.31 -38.76
CA GLN A 63 85.57 15.03 -38.20
C GLN A 63 84.93 13.82 -38.89
N GLN A 64 84.16 13.03 -38.15
CA GLN A 64 83.43 11.84 -38.64
C GLN A 64 81.91 12.11 -38.63
N PRO A 65 81.37 12.88 -39.60
CA PRO A 65 79.93 13.17 -39.73
C PRO A 65 79.08 11.94 -40.12
N ASP A 66 79.72 10.79 -40.32
CA ASP A 66 79.11 9.49 -40.61
C ASP A 66 78.45 8.83 -39.40
N ARG A 67 78.94 9.10 -38.18
CA ARG A 67 78.42 8.50 -36.94
C ARG A 67 77.43 9.39 -36.18
N VAL A 68 77.68 10.70 -36.14
CA VAL A 68 76.85 11.67 -35.42
C VAL A 68 76.71 12.92 -36.29
N PRO A 69 75.50 13.47 -36.49
CA PRO A 69 75.33 14.70 -37.25
C PRO A 69 76.08 15.88 -36.59
N VAL A 70 76.44 16.87 -37.39
CA VAL A 70 77.26 18.02 -36.99
C VAL A 70 76.47 19.30 -37.19
N ARG A 71 76.54 20.22 -36.22
CA ARG A 71 75.89 21.54 -36.36
C ARG A 71 76.79 22.50 -37.13
N LEU A 72 76.25 23.17 -38.14
CA LEU A 72 76.96 24.17 -38.93
C LEU A 72 76.89 25.56 -38.27
N GLU A 73 77.27 25.62 -37.00
CA GLU A 73 77.30 26.86 -36.22
C GLU A 73 78.59 27.65 -36.51
N GLY A 74 78.48 28.98 -36.57
CA GLY A 74 79.64 29.87 -36.69
C GLY A 74 79.41 31.05 -37.62
N GLN A 75 80.50 31.57 -38.19
CA GLN A 75 80.51 32.74 -39.08
C GLN A 75 80.29 32.31 -40.53
N TRP A 76 79.05 32.43 -41.01
CA TRP A 76 78.68 32.27 -42.42
C TRP A 76 78.95 33.58 -43.19
N THR A 77 78.95 33.52 -44.52
CA THR A 77 79.01 34.73 -45.35
C THR A 77 77.60 35.10 -45.79
N MET A 78 77.21 36.37 -45.68
CA MET A 78 75.90 36.84 -46.11
C MET A 78 76.02 37.96 -47.13
N VAL A 79 75.22 37.88 -48.19
CA VAL A 79 75.00 38.96 -49.16
C VAL A 79 73.63 39.55 -48.90
N TRP A 80 73.58 40.84 -48.64
CA TRP A 80 72.35 41.57 -48.35
C TRP A 80 71.76 42.15 -49.64
N HIS A 81 70.45 42.06 -49.88
CA HIS A 81 69.85 42.47 -51.15
C HIS A 81 69.13 43.82 -51.09
N ASP A 82 68.69 44.27 -49.92
CA ASP A 82 67.90 45.48 -49.74
C ASP A 82 68.71 46.71 -49.28
N ALA A 83 68.16 47.92 -49.42
CA ALA A 83 68.77 49.10 -48.81
C ALA A 83 68.83 48.97 -47.26
N PRO A 84 69.87 49.48 -46.58
CA PRO A 84 70.97 50.31 -47.09
C PRO A 84 72.22 49.54 -47.55
N TYR A 85 72.25 48.20 -47.43
CA TYR A 85 73.45 47.39 -47.69
C TYR A 85 73.36 46.52 -48.96
N ALA A 86 72.46 46.87 -49.89
CA ALA A 86 72.22 46.09 -51.11
C ALA A 86 73.52 45.73 -51.85
N GLY A 87 73.68 44.44 -52.16
CA GLY A 87 74.85 43.85 -52.80
C GLY A 87 76.09 43.67 -51.93
N ARG A 88 76.10 44.12 -50.66
CA ARG A 88 77.28 43.98 -49.78
C ARG A 88 77.36 42.59 -49.17
N SER A 89 78.58 42.05 -49.14
CA SER A 89 78.92 40.77 -48.50
C SER A 89 79.66 40.99 -47.19
N PHE A 90 79.24 40.31 -46.11
CA PHE A 90 79.86 40.41 -44.78
C PHE A 90 79.60 39.14 -43.95
N PRO A 91 80.42 38.86 -42.92
CA PRO A 91 80.21 37.68 -42.08
C PRO A 91 78.98 37.84 -41.18
N ILE A 92 78.27 36.75 -40.94
CA ILE A 92 77.08 36.69 -40.07
C ILE A 92 77.15 35.44 -39.19
N SER A 93 76.71 35.54 -37.94
CA SER A 93 76.60 34.39 -37.05
C SER A 93 75.33 33.60 -37.38
N VAL A 94 75.49 32.30 -37.58
CA VAL A 94 74.39 31.33 -37.67
C VAL A 94 74.59 30.28 -36.56
N PRO A 95 73.59 30.01 -35.71
CA PRO A 95 72.25 30.60 -35.69
C PRO A 95 72.20 32.06 -35.18
N GLY A 96 71.21 32.82 -35.62
CA GLY A 96 70.91 34.15 -35.09
C GLY A 96 69.89 34.94 -35.93
N THR A 97 69.27 35.95 -35.30
CA THR A 97 68.36 36.89 -35.99
C THR A 97 69.14 38.07 -36.58
N TRP A 98 68.74 38.56 -37.76
CA TRP A 98 69.39 39.72 -38.40
C TRP A 98 69.36 40.97 -37.51
N ALA A 99 68.20 41.28 -36.94
CA ALA A 99 67.99 42.50 -36.15
C ALA A 99 68.87 42.61 -34.88
N LYS A 100 69.48 41.50 -34.42
CA LYS A 100 70.37 41.47 -33.26
C LYS A 100 71.86 41.40 -33.65
N GLN A 101 72.17 41.38 -34.94
CA GLN A 101 73.53 41.21 -35.44
C GLN A 101 74.03 42.50 -36.12
N PRO A 102 75.33 42.81 -36.01
CA PRO A 102 75.90 44.01 -36.61
C PRO A 102 75.97 43.84 -38.14
N GLY A 103 75.55 44.86 -38.87
CA GLY A 103 75.77 45.01 -40.30
C GLY A 103 77.16 45.58 -40.61
N PRO A 104 77.45 45.87 -41.90
CA PRO A 104 78.76 46.33 -42.36
C PRO A 104 79.31 47.60 -41.71
N ASP A 105 78.44 48.46 -41.20
CA ASP A 105 78.75 49.74 -40.54
C ASP A 105 78.68 49.66 -39.00
N GLY A 106 78.50 48.45 -38.45
CA GLY A 106 78.33 48.20 -37.01
C GLY A 106 76.93 48.46 -36.47
N LYS A 107 75.97 48.96 -37.29
CA LYS A 107 74.58 49.13 -36.88
C LYS A 107 73.79 47.83 -37.01
N PRO A 108 72.71 47.61 -36.23
CA PRO A 108 71.86 46.44 -36.39
C PRO A 108 71.26 46.37 -37.80
N LEU A 109 71.19 45.17 -38.38
CA LEU A 109 70.57 44.98 -39.69
C LEU A 109 69.06 45.31 -39.65
N PRO A 110 68.48 45.82 -40.76
CA PRO A 110 67.04 45.97 -40.87
C PRO A 110 66.31 44.66 -40.59
N ALA A 111 65.22 44.74 -39.84
CA ALA A 111 64.46 43.54 -39.49
C ALA A 111 63.85 42.88 -40.73
N GLN A 112 63.31 43.66 -41.68
CA GLN A 112 62.61 43.19 -42.88
C GLN A 112 63.48 43.38 -44.11
N ALA A 113 63.84 42.29 -44.78
CA ALA A 113 64.72 42.28 -45.95
C ALA A 113 64.79 40.90 -46.61
N SER A 114 65.57 40.82 -47.68
CA SER A 114 66.06 39.62 -48.33
C SER A 114 67.60 39.57 -48.29
N ALA A 115 68.13 38.38 -48.08
CA ALA A 115 69.57 38.12 -48.04
C ALA A 115 69.89 36.69 -48.49
N SER A 116 71.10 36.47 -48.98
CA SER A 116 71.62 35.15 -49.34
C SER A 116 72.74 34.77 -48.38
N TYR A 117 72.61 33.62 -47.73
CA TYR A 117 73.62 33.02 -46.88
C TYR A 117 74.47 32.04 -47.67
N PHE A 118 75.77 32.01 -47.39
CA PHE A 118 76.73 31.14 -48.05
C PHE A 118 77.59 30.40 -47.03
N VAL A 119 77.74 29.09 -47.26
CA VAL A 119 78.73 28.25 -46.57
C VAL A 119 79.37 27.28 -47.56
N THR A 120 80.68 27.11 -47.45
CA THR A 120 81.44 26.11 -48.20
C THR A 120 81.77 24.94 -47.28
N LEU A 121 81.35 23.73 -47.66
CA LEU A 121 81.65 22.49 -46.96
C LEU A 121 82.91 21.88 -47.59
N ARG A 122 84.00 21.81 -46.82
CA ARG A 122 85.31 21.31 -47.26
C ARG A 122 85.69 20.03 -46.55
N GLY A 123 86.30 19.10 -47.29
CA GLY A 123 86.86 17.89 -46.69
C GLY A 123 85.82 16.85 -46.24
N LEU A 124 84.62 16.88 -46.81
CA LEU A 124 83.60 15.85 -46.57
C LEU A 124 84.02 14.50 -47.20
N PRO A 125 84.01 13.38 -46.44
CA PRO A 125 84.25 12.06 -47.01
C PRO A 125 83.25 11.72 -48.13
N PRO A 126 83.62 10.94 -49.16
CA PRO A 126 82.70 10.56 -50.22
C PRO A 126 81.46 9.84 -49.68
N GLY A 127 80.26 10.27 -50.11
CA GLY A 127 79.01 9.70 -49.62
C GLY A 127 77.78 10.57 -49.86
N SER A 128 76.62 10.05 -49.44
CA SER A 128 75.35 10.77 -49.46
C SER A 128 75.07 11.39 -48.10
N TYR A 129 74.85 12.70 -48.10
CA TYR A 129 74.60 13.51 -46.92
C TYR A 129 73.26 14.22 -47.02
N THR A 130 72.74 14.66 -45.89
CA THR A 130 71.56 15.50 -45.81
C THR A 130 71.89 16.70 -44.93
N LEU A 131 71.67 17.89 -45.49
CA LEU A 131 71.69 19.14 -44.76
C LEU A 131 70.25 19.48 -44.36
N HIS A 132 69.94 19.34 -43.08
CA HIS A 132 68.70 19.80 -42.51
C HIS A 132 68.79 21.30 -42.21
N LEU A 133 68.02 22.08 -42.95
CA LEU A 133 67.75 23.48 -42.64
C LEU A 133 66.48 23.54 -41.78
N PRO A 134 66.57 24.09 -40.56
CA PRO A 134 65.41 24.22 -39.69
C PRO A 134 64.40 25.19 -40.29
N THR A 135 63.20 25.20 -39.72
CA THR A 135 62.10 26.07 -40.14
C THR A 135 62.49 27.55 -40.01
N ILE A 136 62.56 28.29 -41.12
CA ILE A 136 62.91 29.72 -41.16
C ILE A 136 61.62 30.55 -41.28
N PHE A 137 61.47 31.63 -40.51
CA PHE A 137 60.35 32.58 -40.61
C PHE A 137 60.43 33.46 -41.88
N ALA A 138 60.59 32.85 -43.05
CA ALA A 138 60.85 33.50 -44.32
C ALA A 138 60.43 32.60 -45.49
N ALA A 139 60.33 33.16 -46.70
CA ALA A 139 60.47 32.35 -47.89
C ALA A 139 61.95 31.99 -48.06
N SER A 140 62.25 30.74 -48.44
CA SER A 140 63.64 30.31 -48.65
C SER A 140 63.84 29.47 -49.89
N GLN A 141 65.02 29.60 -50.50
CA GLN A 141 65.47 28.78 -51.62
C GLN A 141 66.89 28.32 -51.35
N VAL A 142 67.17 27.05 -51.64
CA VAL A 142 68.49 26.46 -51.40
C VAL A 142 69.12 26.06 -52.71
N TRP A 143 70.31 26.57 -52.93
CA TRP A 143 71.15 26.26 -54.07
C TRP A 143 72.38 25.50 -53.61
N VAL A 144 72.72 24.43 -54.32
CA VAL A 144 73.93 23.64 -54.09
C VAL A 144 74.75 23.67 -55.36
N ASN A 145 76.00 24.15 -55.27
CA ASN A 145 76.90 24.32 -56.42
C ASN A 145 76.25 25.11 -57.58
N GLY A 146 75.38 26.07 -57.26
CA GLY A 146 74.67 26.91 -58.25
C GLY A 146 73.41 26.28 -58.86
N GLN A 147 73.04 25.06 -58.47
CA GLN A 147 71.76 24.44 -58.88
C GLN A 147 70.72 24.58 -57.77
N LEU A 148 69.49 24.96 -58.12
CA LEU A 148 68.37 25.06 -57.17
C LEU A 148 67.95 23.64 -56.76
N VAL A 149 68.11 23.31 -55.48
CA VAL A 149 67.80 21.97 -54.95
C VAL A 149 66.49 21.98 -54.17
N SER A 150 66.14 23.09 -53.50
CA SER A 150 64.91 23.17 -52.71
C SER A 150 64.30 24.57 -52.71
N LYS A 151 62.97 24.64 -52.58
CA LYS A 151 62.18 25.86 -52.52
C LYS A 151 61.09 25.72 -51.46
N ARG A 152 61.03 26.69 -50.53
CA ARG A 152 59.97 26.87 -49.53
C ARG A 152 59.36 28.24 -49.73
N GLY A 153 58.15 28.27 -50.29
CA GLY A 153 57.48 29.49 -50.69
C GLY A 153 58.12 30.18 -51.91
N VAL A 154 57.91 31.49 -52.04
CA VAL A 154 58.43 32.31 -53.15
C VAL A 154 59.27 33.45 -52.56
N VAL A 155 60.57 33.44 -52.85
CA VAL A 155 61.51 34.48 -52.47
C VAL A 155 61.26 35.68 -53.40
N GLY A 156 60.59 36.71 -52.88
CA GLY A 156 60.31 37.96 -53.60
C GLY A 156 61.29 39.07 -53.23
N ARG A 157 61.15 40.23 -53.88
CA ARG A 157 61.94 41.45 -53.59
C ARG A 157 61.26 42.40 -52.61
N ASP A 158 60.00 42.15 -52.29
CA ASP A 158 59.22 42.91 -51.33
C ASP A 158 58.14 42.02 -50.67
N ALA A 159 57.32 42.62 -49.80
CA ALA A 159 56.27 41.91 -49.08
C ALA A 159 55.13 41.39 -49.98
N ALA A 160 54.87 42.00 -51.14
CA ALA A 160 53.78 41.62 -52.03
C ALA A 160 54.14 40.39 -52.88
N ASP A 161 55.40 40.31 -53.31
CA ASP A 161 55.92 39.23 -54.14
C ASP A 161 56.41 38.02 -53.35
N THR A 162 56.60 38.17 -52.03
CA THR A 162 57.08 37.10 -51.16
C THR A 162 55.93 36.22 -50.65
N ARG A 163 55.98 34.91 -50.94
CA ARG A 163 55.05 33.92 -50.37
C ARG A 163 55.77 33.07 -49.33
N TYR A 164 55.24 33.01 -48.12
CA TYR A 164 55.85 32.30 -47.00
C TYR A 164 55.42 30.85 -46.94
N GLU A 165 56.37 29.96 -46.67
CA GLU A 165 56.11 28.55 -46.34
C GLU A 165 56.98 28.18 -45.14
N TRP A 166 56.39 28.15 -43.95
CA TRP A 166 57.13 28.01 -42.70
C TRP A 166 57.35 26.53 -42.36
N ARG A 167 58.24 25.87 -43.13
CA ARG A 167 58.59 24.45 -43.01
C ARG A 167 60.11 24.25 -43.02
N SER A 168 60.59 23.21 -42.33
CA SER A 168 61.97 22.76 -42.43
C SER A 168 62.28 22.24 -43.85
N THR A 169 63.57 22.09 -44.16
CA THR A 169 64.01 21.57 -45.45
C THR A 169 65.21 20.65 -45.31
N ASP A 170 65.04 19.41 -45.74
CA ASP A 170 66.15 18.48 -45.94
C ASP A 170 66.71 18.62 -47.35
N VAL A 171 67.97 18.99 -47.44
CA VAL A 171 68.68 19.23 -48.69
C VAL A 171 69.63 18.05 -48.94
N PRO A 172 69.40 17.22 -49.97
CA PRO A 172 70.29 16.12 -50.30
C PRO A 172 71.62 16.67 -50.86
N LEU A 173 72.73 16.13 -50.38
CA LEU A 173 74.08 16.48 -50.81
C LEU A 173 74.85 15.22 -51.19
N VAL A 174 75.59 15.27 -52.30
CA VAL A 174 76.50 14.19 -52.71
C VAL A 174 77.92 14.72 -52.64
N ALA A 175 78.72 14.16 -51.72
CA ALA A 175 80.13 14.51 -51.57
C ALA A 175 80.99 13.54 -52.38
N ASN A 176 81.85 14.07 -53.25
CA ASN A 176 82.82 13.32 -54.04
C ASN A 176 84.26 13.74 -53.70
N GLY A 177 84.47 14.35 -52.53
CA GLY A 177 85.75 14.93 -52.09
C GLY A 177 86.03 16.36 -52.56
N ALA A 178 85.19 16.93 -53.43
CA ALA A 178 85.24 18.34 -53.82
C ALA A 178 84.50 19.25 -52.82
N ASP A 179 84.90 20.52 -52.74
CA ASP A 179 84.21 21.54 -51.93
C ASP A 179 82.76 21.72 -52.42
N ILE A 180 81.80 21.65 -51.52
CA ILE A 180 80.37 21.87 -51.81
C ILE A 180 79.99 23.28 -51.36
N ARG A 181 79.48 24.11 -52.26
CA ARG A 181 78.95 25.44 -51.93
C ARG A 181 77.45 25.38 -51.72
N VAL A 182 76.99 25.76 -50.54
CA VAL A 182 75.57 25.89 -50.21
C VAL A 182 75.22 27.37 -50.11
N GLN A 183 74.19 27.77 -50.85
CA GLN A 183 73.58 29.09 -50.79
C GLN A 183 72.13 28.94 -50.30
N VAL A 184 71.74 29.75 -49.31
CA VAL A 184 70.36 29.81 -48.79
C VAL A 184 69.85 31.23 -48.97
N ASP A 185 68.97 31.42 -49.94
CA ASP A 185 68.26 32.68 -50.15
C ASP A 185 67.10 32.76 -49.18
N VAL A 186 66.96 33.89 -48.50
CA VAL A 186 65.95 34.12 -47.47
C VAL A 186 65.30 35.47 -47.73
N ALA A 187 63.98 35.53 -47.89
CA ALA A 187 63.21 36.77 -47.99
C ALA A 187 62.17 36.83 -46.87
N SER A 188 62.25 37.86 -46.03
CA SER A 188 61.26 38.11 -45.00
C SER A 188 60.96 39.58 -44.76
N TYR A 189 59.74 39.97 -45.13
CA TYR A 189 59.13 41.28 -44.98
C TYR A 189 57.90 41.34 -44.03
N LEU A 190 57.33 40.21 -43.58
CA LEU A 190 56.14 40.14 -42.72
C LEU A 190 56.46 40.07 -41.22
N HIS A 191 57.62 39.53 -40.85
CA HIS A 191 57.96 39.26 -39.45
C HIS A 191 59.21 40.03 -39.02
N ARG A 192 59.42 40.24 -37.71
CA ARG A 192 60.63 40.93 -37.18
C ARG A 192 61.73 39.96 -36.76
N ARG A 193 61.37 38.71 -36.45
CA ARG A 193 62.36 37.65 -36.24
C ARG A 193 62.64 36.99 -37.58
N ASN A 194 63.77 37.35 -38.16
CA ASN A 194 64.20 36.92 -39.48
C ASN A 194 65.69 36.52 -39.43
N GLY A 195 66.05 35.61 -40.32
CA GLY A 195 67.36 34.95 -40.36
C GLY A 195 67.28 33.48 -39.96
N ILE A 196 68.41 32.78 -40.04
CA ILE A 196 68.52 31.36 -39.67
C ILE A 196 68.66 31.27 -38.13
N GLU A 197 67.54 31.18 -37.43
CA GLU A 197 67.46 31.24 -35.96
C GLU A 197 67.88 29.96 -35.23
N ALA A 198 67.80 28.82 -35.92
CA ALA A 198 68.18 27.52 -35.38
C ALA A 198 69.35 26.96 -36.19
N SER A 199 70.19 26.15 -35.55
CA SER A 199 71.41 25.63 -36.16
C SER A 199 71.10 24.66 -37.30
N PRO A 200 71.61 24.89 -38.53
CA PRO A 200 71.60 23.88 -39.58
C PRO A 200 72.39 22.64 -39.16
N VAL A 201 71.93 21.46 -39.55
CA VAL A 201 72.53 20.17 -39.17
C VAL A 201 72.89 19.38 -40.42
N LEU A 202 74.12 18.88 -40.47
CA LEU A 202 74.65 18.06 -41.57
C LEU A 202 75.03 16.67 -41.06
N GLY A 203 74.65 15.63 -41.77
CA GLY A 203 75.11 14.27 -41.49
C GLY A 203 74.89 13.35 -42.68
N THR A 204 75.35 12.10 -42.60
CA THR A 204 74.99 11.07 -43.59
C THR A 204 73.49 10.80 -43.56
N VAL A 205 72.94 10.24 -44.65
CA VAL A 205 71.51 9.90 -44.73
C VAL A 205 71.07 9.01 -43.55
N GLU A 206 71.92 8.07 -43.11
CA GLU A 206 71.62 7.16 -42.00
C GLU A 206 71.67 7.86 -40.62
N ALA A 207 72.70 8.68 -40.38
CA ALA A 207 72.81 9.47 -39.15
C ALA A 207 71.66 10.48 -39.04
N MET A 208 71.26 11.11 -40.14
CA MET A 208 70.14 12.04 -40.19
C MET A 208 68.79 11.35 -40.01
N ARG A 209 68.58 10.15 -40.58
CA ARG A 209 67.36 9.36 -40.37
C ARG A 209 67.17 8.98 -38.91
N SER A 210 68.22 8.51 -38.23
CA SER A 210 68.15 8.16 -36.82
C SER A 210 67.91 9.37 -35.91
N TRP A 211 68.60 10.49 -36.17
CA TRP A 211 68.43 11.74 -35.42
C TRP A 211 67.04 12.37 -35.62
N GLY A 212 66.60 12.50 -36.88
CA GLY A 212 65.30 13.06 -37.23
C GLY A 212 64.15 12.15 -36.77
N GLY A 213 64.30 10.83 -36.92
CA GLY A 213 63.31 9.85 -36.46
C GLY A 213 63.07 9.90 -34.95
N LEU A 214 64.13 10.07 -34.14
CA LEU A 214 63.98 10.23 -32.69
C LEU A 214 63.24 11.53 -32.32
N ARG A 215 63.58 12.65 -32.97
CA ARG A 215 62.87 13.93 -32.73
C ARG A 215 61.40 13.86 -33.12
N TRP A 216 61.12 13.28 -34.28
CA TRP A 216 59.75 13.07 -34.74
C TRP A 216 58.96 12.18 -33.78
N ALA A 217 59.57 11.10 -33.27
CA ALA A 217 58.93 10.23 -32.28
C ALA A 217 58.62 10.97 -30.95
N GLN A 218 59.53 11.82 -30.47
CA GLN A 218 59.31 12.65 -29.26
C GLN A 218 58.12 13.61 -29.43
N GLU A 219 58.02 14.25 -30.60
CA GLU A 219 56.90 15.15 -30.91
C GLU A 219 55.58 14.42 -31.06
N MET A 220 55.58 13.28 -31.76
CA MET A 220 54.38 12.44 -31.87
C MET A 220 53.92 11.93 -30.51
N LEU A 221 54.84 11.47 -29.66
CA LEU A 221 54.51 11.04 -28.30
C LEU A 221 53.81 12.17 -27.54
N PHE A 222 54.34 13.39 -27.65
CA PHE A 222 53.75 14.56 -27.00
C PHE A 222 52.34 14.88 -27.53
N GLN A 223 52.14 14.87 -28.86
CA GLN A 223 50.83 15.13 -29.49
C GLN A 223 49.79 14.07 -29.13
N VAL A 224 50.18 12.80 -29.22
CA VAL A 224 49.30 11.67 -28.89
C VAL A 224 48.91 11.73 -27.41
N ALA A 225 49.84 12.02 -26.52
CA ALA A 225 49.57 12.05 -25.10
C ALA A 225 48.60 13.18 -24.70
N LEU A 226 48.76 14.39 -25.27
CA LEU A 226 47.79 15.48 -25.10
C LEU A 226 46.41 15.14 -25.67
N THR A 227 46.38 14.53 -26.85
CA THR A 227 45.12 14.15 -27.51
C THR A 227 44.36 13.09 -26.72
N VAL A 228 45.06 12.05 -26.24
CA VAL A 228 44.48 10.97 -25.43
C VAL A 228 43.95 11.53 -24.10
N LEU A 229 44.71 12.41 -23.43
CA LEU A 229 44.25 13.07 -22.21
C LEU A 229 42.99 13.89 -22.46
N GLY A 230 43.00 14.72 -23.51
CA GLY A 230 41.86 15.53 -23.89
C GLY A 230 40.61 14.68 -24.17
N ALA A 231 40.80 13.57 -24.90
CA ALA A 231 39.72 12.65 -25.24
C ALA A 231 39.16 11.90 -24.02
N ILE A 232 40.03 11.38 -23.15
CA ILE A 232 39.61 10.69 -21.91
C ILE A 232 38.85 11.65 -21.00
N SER A 233 39.40 12.85 -20.76
CA SER A 233 38.74 13.85 -19.91
C SER A 233 37.42 14.35 -20.52
N LEU A 234 37.32 14.45 -21.85
CA LEU A 234 36.05 14.76 -22.52
C LEU A 234 35.04 13.62 -22.37
N ALA A 235 35.45 12.36 -22.55
CA ALA A 235 34.59 11.21 -22.38
C ALA A 235 34.01 11.16 -20.95
N ILE A 236 34.86 11.38 -19.94
CA ILE A 236 34.44 11.47 -18.54
C ILE A 236 33.37 12.54 -18.36
N PHE A 237 33.56 13.73 -18.93
CA PHE A 237 32.57 14.80 -18.85
C PHE A 237 31.27 14.42 -19.56
N LEU A 238 31.32 13.74 -20.71
CA LEU A 238 30.13 13.31 -21.44
C LEU A 238 29.32 12.29 -20.63
N PHE A 239 29.98 11.33 -19.97
CA PHE A 239 29.33 10.38 -19.07
C PHE A 239 28.89 11.00 -17.75
N ARG A 240 29.58 12.05 -17.27
CA ARG A 240 29.31 12.74 -16.00
C ARG A 240 29.33 14.25 -16.18
N ARG A 241 28.24 14.81 -16.71
CA ARG A 241 28.14 16.26 -17.01
C ARG A 241 28.28 17.18 -15.79
N SER A 242 28.10 16.66 -14.58
CA SER A 242 28.38 17.39 -13.34
C SER A 242 29.88 17.69 -13.15
N ASP A 243 30.77 16.91 -13.76
CA ASP A 243 32.21 17.02 -13.57
C ASP A 243 32.88 18.02 -14.51
N ARG A 244 32.67 19.31 -14.24
CA ARG A 244 33.24 20.42 -15.04
C ARG A 244 34.77 20.45 -15.08
N VAL A 245 35.43 19.82 -14.11
CA VAL A 245 36.89 19.73 -14.02
C VAL A 245 37.45 19.03 -15.27
N SER A 246 36.83 17.91 -15.65
CA SER A 246 37.24 17.09 -16.79
C SER A 246 37.02 17.81 -18.13
N LEU A 247 35.95 18.63 -18.25
CA LEU A 247 35.74 19.49 -19.42
C LEU A 247 36.86 20.52 -19.58
N PHE A 248 37.23 21.22 -18.51
CA PHE A 248 38.24 22.28 -18.60
C PHE A 248 39.63 21.74 -18.92
N VAL A 249 39.99 20.55 -18.42
CA VAL A 249 41.23 19.88 -18.86
C VAL A 249 41.16 19.47 -20.32
N ALA A 250 40.04 18.92 -20.78
CA ALA A 250 39.87 18.52 -22.16
C ALA A 250 40.06 19.71 -23.12
N LEU A 251 39.34 20.82 -22.86
CA LEU A 251 39.46 22.04 -23.64
C LEU A 251 40.85 22.68 -23.55
N GLY A 252 41.50 22.58 -22.39
CA GLY A 252 42.90 22.98 -22.21
C GLY A 252 43.86 22.17 -23.09
N CYS A 253 43.72 20.84 -23.11
CA CYS A 253 44.55 19.94 -23.91
C CYS A 253 44.35 20.18 -25.41
N PHE A 254 43.10 20.17 -25.89
CA PHE A 254 42.80 20.43 -27.30
C PHE A 254 43.19 21.85 -27.74
N GLY A 255 43.05 22.83 -26.84
CA GLY A 255 43.52 24.19 -27.03
C GLY A 255 45.04 24.29 -27.19
N PHE A 256 45.82 23.38 -26.62
CA PHE A 256 47.27 23.47 -26.69
C PHE A 256 47.89 22.80 -27.93
N ILE A 257 47.17 21.86 -28.57
CA ILE A 257 47.64 21.07 -29.71
C ILE A 257 48.14 21.92 -30.90
N PRO A 258 47.39 22.94 -31.40
CA PRO A 258 47.86 23.73 -32.53
C PRO A 258 49.18 24.46 -32.25
N SER A 259 49.34 24.98 -31.03
CA SER A 259 50.54 25.70 -30.62
C SER A 259 51.77 24.78 -30.58
N THR A 260 51.59 23.52 -30.16
CA THR A 260 52.67 22.55 -30.06
C THR A 260 53.01 21.89 -31.40
N MET A 261 52.04 21.72 -32.31
CA MET A 261 52.26 21.21 -33.67
C MET A 261 53.08 22.16 -34.54
N MET A 262 53.04 23.46 -34.25
CA MET A 262 53.75 24.49 -35.02
C MET A 262 55.23 24.63 -34.59
N LEU A 263 55.53 24.45 -33.30
CA LEU A 263 56.84 24.75 -32.69
C LEU A 263 57.80 23.54 -32.64
N GLY A 264 57.44 22.43 -33.30
CA GLY A 264 58.25 21.20 -33.37
C GLY A 264 59.43 21.26 -34.35
N TYR A 265 60.12 20.14 -34.48
CA TYR A 265 61.17 19.79 -35.44
C TYR A 265 60.67 20.01 -36.86
N ASP A 266 59.45 19.54 -37.11
CA ASP A 266 58.68 19.89 -38.30
C ASP A 266 57.39 20.61 -37.91
N ASN A 267 56.93 21.48 -38.80
CA ASN A 267 55.62 22.10 -38.67
C ASN A 267 54.53 21.09 -39.06
N LEU A 268 54.12 20.28 -38.09
CA LEU A 268 53.11 19.22 -38.25
C LEU A 268 51.75 19.79 -38.67
N LEU A 269 51.46 21.04 -38.29
CA LEU A 269 50.21 21.70 -38.67
C LEU A 269 50.13 21.91 -40.18
N LEU A 270 51.23 22.30 -40.83
CA LEU A 270 51.32 22.38 -42.30
C LEU A 270 51.36 21.01 -42.96
N MET A 271 51.79 19.96 -42.26
CA MET A 271 51.69 18.59 -42.78
C MET A 271 50.23 18.11 -42.84
N LEU A 272 49.42 18.50 -41.86
CA LEU A 272 47.98 18.21 -41.81
C LEU A 272 47.15 19.13 -42.73
N MET A 273 47.54 20.40 -42.84
CA MET A 273 46.86 21.41 -43.66
C MET A 273 47.88 22.17 -44.55
N PRO A 274 48.27 21.59 -45.70
CA PRO A 274 49.33 22.14 -46.56
C PRO A 274 49.05 23.55 -47.10
N ASP A 275 47.79 23.88 -47.35
CA ASP A 275 47.36 25.15 -47.94
C ASP A 275 47.11 26.26 -46.88
N LEU A 276 47.43 26.00 -45.61
CA LEU A 276 47.19 26.95 -44.54
C LEU A 276 48.17 28.14 -44.62
N GLY A 277 47.66 29.33 -44.94
CA GLY A 277 48.47 30.55 -45.01
C GLY A 277 49.06 30.95 -43.65
N LEU A 278 50.24 31.61 -43.67
CA LEU A 278 50.97 32.03 -42.46
C LEU A 278 50.12 32.83 -41.45
N ARG A 279 49.25 33.73 -41.93
CA ARG A 279 48.35 34.52 -41.07
C ARG A 279 47.32 33.65 -40.33
N ALA A 280 46.69 32.71 -41.03
CA ALA A 280 45.71 31.80 -40.45
C ALA A 280 46.36 30.86 -39.44
N MET A 281 47.58 30.41 -39.74
CA MET A 281 48.37 29.58 -38.84
C MET A 281 48.75 30.31 -37.54
N LEU A 282 49.24 31.56 -37.63
CA LEU A 282 49.53 32.39 -36.45
C LEU A 282 48.25 32.65 -35.62
N ALA A 283 47.12 32.91 -36.30
CA ALA A 283 45.83 33.09 -35.62
C ALA A 283 45.40 31.85 -34.84
N LEU A 284 45.49 30.66 -35.46
CA LEU A 284 45.22 29.38 -34.81
C LEU A 284 46.05 29.21 -33.54
N VAL A 285 47.37 29.40 -33.63
CA VAL A 285 48.28 29.20 -32.49
C VAL A 285 48.06 30.19 -31.35
N ASP A 286 47.88 31.47 -31.65
CA ASP A 286 47.71 32.50 -30.61
C ASP A 286 46.34 32.39 -29.91
N LEU A 287 45.27 32.16 -30.69
CA LEU A 287 43.92 32.03 -30.15
C LEU A 287 43.76 30.75 -29.33
N PHE A 288 44.20 29.62 -29.85
CA PHE A 288 44.09 28.34 -29.16
C PHE A 288 45.05 28.28 -27.96
N GLY A 289 46.27 28.82 -28.10
CA GLY A 289 47.22 28.95 -26.99
C GLY A 289 46.64 29.78 -25.84
N THR A 290 46.02 30.93 -26.12
CA THR A 290 45.39 31.76 -25.08
C THR A 290 44.14 31.12 -24.48
N ALA A 291 43.31 30.47 -25.30
CA ALA A 291 42.17 29.68 -24.81
C ALA A 291 42.62 28.55 -23.87
N SER A 292 43.73 27.87 -24.19
CA SER A 292 44.26 26.77 -23.37
C SER A 292 44.59 27.22 -21.93
N VAL A 293 45.16 28.43 -21.77
CA VAL A 293 45.50 28.99 -20.45
C VAL A 293 44.25 29.40 -19.68
N ILE A 294 43.23 29.95 -20.37
CA ILE A 294 41.92 30.25 -19.75
C ILE A 294 41.30 28.97 -19.18
N PHE A 295 41.31 27.88 -19.95
CA PHE A 295 40.78 26.60 -19.51
C PHE A 295 41.63 25.94 -18.41
N ALA A 296 42.97 26.06 -18.47
CA ALA A 296 43.85 25.61 -17.39
C ALA A 296 43.58 26.35 -16.08
N LEU A 297 43.32 27.66 -16.14
CA LEU A 297 42.94 28.48 -15.00
C LEU A 297 41.57 28.07 -14.43
N ALA A 298 40.59 27.83 -15.30
CA ALA A 298 39.26 27.31 -14.91
C ALA A 298 39.35 25.92 -14.27
N TYR A 299 40.20 25.05 -14.83
CA TYR A 299 40.50 23.75 -14.26
C TYR A 299 41.10 23.86 -12.85
N ALA A 300 42.14 24.66 -12.64
CA ALA A 300 42.73 24.85 -11.31
C ALA A 300 41.73 25.44 -10.29
N HIS A 301 40.91 26.41 -10.70
CA HIS A 301 39.86 26.99 -9.85
C HIS A 301 38.78 25.96 -9.47
N THR A 302 38.31 25.16 -10.42
CA THR A 302 37.31 24.13 -10.15
C THR A 302 37.84 22.96 -9.35
N LEU A 303 39.13 22.67 -9.46
CA LEU A 303 39.79 21.62 -8.69
C LEU A 303 39.97 22.04 -7.22
N PHE A 304 40.38 23.29 -6.97
CA PHE A 304 40.60 23.82 -5.62
C PHE A 304 39.80 25.12 -5.37
N PRO A 305 38.46 25.06 -5.31
CA PRO A 305 37.61 26.25 -5.23
C PRO A 305 37.77 27.02 -3.91
N ALA A 306 38.10 26.33 -2.82
CA ALA A 306 38.34 26.95 -1.52
C ALA A 306 39.65 27.75 -1.46
N ASP A 307 40.64 27.36 -2.27
CA ASP A 307 41.99 27.95 -2.30
C ASP A 307 42.12 29.04 -3.38
N SER A 308 41.10 29.20 -4.21
CA SER A 308 41.03 30.13 -5.33
C SER A 308 39.92 31.17 -5.14
N PRO A 309 40.23 32.36 -4.59
CA PRO A 309 39.28 33.45 -4.43
C PRO A 309 38.54 33.79 -5.74
N LYS A 310 37.21 33.70 -5.71
CA LYS A 310 36.35 33.92 -6.89
C LYS A 310 36.62 35.27 -7.58
N ARG A 311 36.90 36.34 -6.81
CA ARG A 311 37.18 37.67 -7.36
C ARG A 311 38.45 37.69 -8.24
N VAL A 312 39.53 37.06 -7.78
CA VAL A 312 40.80 37.03 -8.53
C VAL A 312 40.68 36.12 -9.74
N PHE A 313 40.03 34.97 -9.60
CA PHE A 313 39.72 34.08 -10.71
C PHE A 313 38.98 34.82 -11.84
N TRP A 314 37.85 35.46 -11.53
CA TRP A 314 37.07 36.20 -12.53
C TRP A 314 37.84 37.38 -13.13
N ALA A 315 38.63 38.11 -12.34
CA ALA A 315 39.46 39.21 -12.85
C ALA A 315 40.51 38.73 -13.86
N LEU A 316 41.21 37.63 -13.55
CA LEU A 316 42.22 37.05 -14.46
C LEU A 316 41.57 36.43 -15.69
N THR A 317 40.47 35.70 -15.54
CA THR A 317 39.72 35.15 -16.68
C THR A 317 39.21 36.26 -17.59
N ALA A 318 38.70 37.36 -17.04
CA ALA A 318 38.26 38.52 -17.82
C ALA A 318 39.44 39.17 -18.57
N LEU A 319 40.58 39.38 -17.90
CA LEU A 319 41.81 39.89 -18.52
C LEU A 319 42.25 38.99 -19.69
N MET A 320 42.32 37.68 -19.48
CA MET A 320 42.72 36.73 -20.52
C MET A 320 41.72 36.68 -21.68
N THR A 321 40.42 36.77 -21.38
CA THR A 321 39.36 36.81 -22.40
C THR A 321 39.44 38.09 -23.23
N LEU A 322 39.74 39.23 -22.60
CA LEU A 322 39.96 40.49 -23.31
C LEU A 322 41.19 40.41 -24.23
N VAL A 323 42.28 39.79 -23.77
CA VAL A 323 43.46 39.55 -24.61
C VAL A 323 43.13 38.64 -25.78
N TRP A 324 42.37 37.56 -25.55
CA TRP A 324 41.91 36.65 -26.59
C TRP A 324 41.00 37.34 -27.63
N LEU A 325 40.05 38.17 -27.19
CA LEU A 325 39.21 38.98 -28.08
C LEU A 325 40.03 40.01 -28.85
N ALA A 326 41.00 40.65 -28.22
CA ALA A 326 41.90 41.59 -28.87
C ALA A 326 42.77 40.90 -29.94
N GLN A 327 43.25 39.67 -29.69
CA GLN A 327 43.94 38.86 -30.70
C GLN A 327 43.00 38.53 -31.87
N ALA A 328 41.80 38.03 -31.59
CA ALA A 328 40.80 37.68 -32.62
C ALA A 328 40.47 38.89 -33.49
N PHE A 329 40.27 40.05 -32.87
CA PHE A 329 40.03 41.32 -33.56
C PHE A 329 41.23 41.73 -34.42
N ASN A 330 42.46 41.64 -33.90
CA ASN A 330 43.68 41.96 -34.66
C ASN A 330 43.83 41.08 -35.90
N PHE A 331 43.54 39.78 -35.80
CA PHE A 331 43.58 38.88 -36.96
C PHE A 331 42.45 39.15 -37.96
N ALA A 332 41.27 39.54 -37.50
CA ALA A 332 40.13 39.86 -38.37
C ALA A 332 40.30 41.17 -39.15
N PHE A 333 40.91 42.21 -38.54
CA PHE A 333 40.94 43.57 -39.10
C PHE A 333 42.34 44.05 -39.54
N SER A 334 43.40 43.25 -39.37
CA SER A 334 44.68 43.36 -40.11
C SER A 334 45.44 44.72 -40.11
N THR A 335 45.29 45.65 -39.16
CA THR A 335 46.01 46.95 -39.34
C THR A 335 46.52 47.75 -38.14
N ILE A 336 46.46 47.31 -36.88
CA ILE A 336 46.84 48.23 -35.78
C ILE A 336 48.02 47.78 -34.92
N LEU A 337 48.26 46.48 -34.75
CA LEU A 337 49.32 45.99 -33.87
C LEU A 337 50.27 45.06 -34.63
N THR A 338 51.50 45.51 -34.86
CA THR A 338 52.61 44.62 -35.27
C THR A 338 52.61 43.37 -34.40
N THR A 339 52.77 42.19 -35.01
CA THR A 339 52.79 40.86 -34.37
C THR A 339 53.57 40.86 -33.04
N SER A 340 54.68 41.61 -32.96
CA SER A 340 55.50 41.73 -31.75
C SER A 340 54.81 42.32 -30.52
N GLN A 341 53.88 43.26 -30.68
CA GLN A 341 53.18 43.88 -29.53
C GLN A 341 52.09 42.94 -29.00
N VAL A 342 51.33 42.28 -29.89
CA VAL A 342 50.34 41.26 -29.51
C VAL A 342 51.01 40.13 -28.73
N THR A 343 52.16 39.64 -29.21
CA THR A 343 52.92 38.58 -28.51
C THR A 343 53.36 39.01 -27.12
N ALA A 344 53.81 40.25 -26.92
CA ALA A 344 54.27 40.75 -25.63
C ALA A 344 53.12 40.86 -24.60
N TYR A 345 51.97 41.40 -24.99
CA TYR A 345 50.80 41.49 -24.11
C TYR A 345 50.23 40.09 -23.79
N SER A 346 50.22 39.20 -24.78
CA SER A 346 49.79 37.81 -24.61
C SER A 346 50.69 37.10 -23.60
N PHE A 347 52.01 37.25 -23.72
CA PHE A 347 52.97 36.67 -22.78
C PHE A 347 52.74 37.12 -21.34
N LEU A 348 52.56 38.43 -21.10
CA LEU A 348 52.27 38.95 -19.76
C LEU A 348 50.96 38.38 -19.19
N ALA A 349 49.93 38.28 -20.02
CA ALA A 349 48.65 37.72 -19.63
C ALA A 349 48.79 36.22 -19.31
N HIS A 350 49.46 35.43 -20.15
CA HIS A 350 49.72 34.01 -19.89
C HIS A 350 50.53 33.83 -18.61
N ALA A 351 51.61 34.59 -18.43
CA ALA A 351 52.44 34.56 -17.23
C ALA A 351 51.63 34.85 -15.95
N SER A 352 50.68 35.81 -16.02
CA SER A 352 49.80 36.12 -14.88
C SER A 352 48.83 34.98 -14.53
N GLY A 353 48.20 34.36 -15.53
CA GLY A 353 47.28 33.23 -15.33
C GLY A 353 48.01 32.00 -14.80
N LEU A 354 49.16 31.69 -15.40
CA LEU A 354 50.04 30.59 -15.01
C LEU A 354 50.61 30.78 -13.59
N GLY A 355 51.07 32.00 -13.27
CA GLY A 355 51.52 32.36 -11.93
C GLY A 355 50.40 32.21 -10.89
N TRP A 356 49.16 32.57 -11.24
CA TRP A 356 48.02 32.38 -10.35
C TRP A 356 47.68 30.91 -10.14
N ILE A 357 47.78 30.06 -11.17
CA ILE A 357 47.64 28.60 -11.01
C ILE A 357 48.64 28.11 -9.96
N ILE A 358 49.91 28.51 -10.04
CA ILE A 358 50.93 28.13 -9.04
C ILE A 358 50.53 28.59 -7.63
N VAL A 359 50.01 29.81 -7.47
CA VAL A 359 49.51 30.30 -6.16
C VAL A 359 48.37 29.43 -5.62
N ILE A 360 47.41 29.03 -6.45
CA ILE A 360 46.33 28.11 -6.06
C ILE A 360 46.94 26.80 -5.55
N LEU A 361 47.94 26.26 -6.26
CA LEU A 361 48.55 24.98 -5.91
C LEU A 361 49.36 25.04 -4.63
N LEU A 362 50.16 26.10 -4.44
CA LEU A 362 50.90 26.29 -3.20
C LEU A 362 49.95 26.40 -2.00
N ARG A 363 48.82 27.10 -2.15
CA ARG A 363 47.77 27.15 -1.11
C ARG A 363 47.11 25.80 -0.87
N ALA A 364 46.74 25.08 -1.93
CA ALA A 364 46.13 23.76 -1.82
C ALA A 364 47.07 22.74 -1.14
N VAL A 365 48.37 22.79 -1.44
CA VAL A 365 49.40 21.98 -0.76
C VAL A 365 49.54 22.39 0.72
N PHE A 366 49.56 23.69 1.02
CA PHE A 366 49.64 24.18 2.40
C PHE A 366 48.43 23.74 3.24
N HIS A 367 47.23 23.80 2.67
CA HIS A 367 45.99 23.32 3.30
C HIS A 367 45.80 21.79 3.22
N ARG A 368 46.80 21.05 2.70
CA ARG A 368 46.80 19.59 2.58
C ARG A 368 45.59 19.04 1.84
N ARG A 369 45.21 19.67 0.73
CA ARG A 369 44.17 19.17 -0.17
C ARG A 369 44.65 17.91 -0.89
N ASP A 370 43.77 16.93 -1.01
CA ASP A 370 44.03 15.70 -1.77
C ASP A 370 44.35 16.04 -3.25
N GLY A 371 45.25 15.28 -3.86
CA GLY A 371 45.73 15.52 -5.23
C GLY A 371 46.60 16.77 -5.44
N ALA A 372 46.74 17.68 -4.47
CA ALA A 372 47.47 18.94 -4.68
C ALA A 372 48.98 18.77 -4.91
N VAL A 373 49.62 17.84 -4.19
CA VAL A 373 51.07 17.58 -4.32
C VAL A 373 51.42 16.94 -5.67
N PRO A 374 50.78 15.83 -6.11
CA PRO A 374 50.99 15.30 -7.45
C PRO A 374 50.77 16.34 -8.53
N PHE A 375 49.71 17.16 -8.39
CA PHE A 375 49.40 18.19 -9.37
C PHE A 375 50.45 19.31 -9.42
N LEU A 376 50.98 19.76 -8.27
CA LEU A 376 52.08 20.72 -8.23
C LEU A 376 53.35 20.18 -8.90
N ILE A 377 53.68 18.91 -8.69
CA ILE A 377 54.83 18.24 -9.33
C ILE A 377 54.63 18.18 -10.85
N GLY A 378 53.45 17.73 -11.30
CA GLY A 378 53.13 17.63 -12.73
C GLY A 378 53.13 18.98 -13.42
N MET A 379 52.45 19.95 -12.84
CA MET A 379 52.39 21.32 -13.35
C MET A 379 53.77 21.98 -13.34
N GLY A 380 54.55 21.82 -12.27
CA GLY A 380 55.92 22.32 -12.19
C GLY A 380 56.84 21.72 -13.25
N ALA A 381 56.71 20.41 -13.51
CA ALA A 381 57.46 19.74 -14.58
C ALA A 381 57.06 20.28 -15.96
N MET A 382 55.76 20.41 -16.25
CA MET A 382 55.27 21.01 -17.50
C MET A 382 55.74 22.47 -17.66
N PHE A 383 55.75 23.25 -16.57
CA PHE A 383 56.26 24.62 -16.59
C PHE A 383 57.74 24.67 -16.89
N ALA A 384 58.54 23.81 -16.27
CA ALA A 384 59.97 23.72 -16.58
C ALA A 384 60.18 23.39 -18.06
N SER A 385 59.39 22.45 -18.60
CA SER A 385 59.39 22.08 -20.02
C SER A 385 59.04 23.25 -20.95
N VAL A 386 57.92 23.93 -20.72
CA VAL A 386 57.42 25.04 -21.58
C VAL A 386 58.30 26.29 -21.44
N SER A 387 58.77 26.58 -20.22
CA SER A 387 59.68 27.71 -19.98
C SER A 387 61.01 27.49 -20.69
N MET A 388 61.50 26.25 -20.78
CA MET A 388 62.72 25.94 -21.52
C MET A 388 62.54 26.17 -23.04
N ILE A 389 61.44 25.69 -23.61
CA ILE A 389 61.07 25.97 -25.03
C ILE A 389 61.04 27.47 -25.28
N SER A 390 60.42 28.22 -24.37
CA SER A 390 60.30 29.68 -24.49
C SER A 390 61.66 30.37 -24.35
N VAL A 391 62.46 30.04 -23.33
CA VAL A 391 63.80 30.62 -23.11
C VAL A 391 64.69 30.46 -24.34
N VAL A 392 64.59 29.32 -25.02
CA VAL A 392 65.37 29.03 -26.23
C VAL A 392 64.78 29.68 -27.45
N ALA A 393 63.45 29.62 -27.63
CA ALA A 393 62.77 30.34 -28.68
C ALA A 393 63.07 31.84 -28.58
N PHE A 394 63.16 32.42 -27.38
CA PHE A 394 63.45 33.85 -27.15
C PHE A 394 64.94 34.19 -27.06
N GLY A 395 65.84 33.21 -27.19
CA GLY A 395 67.29 33.42 -27.21
C GLY A 395 67.85 33.94 -25.89
N VAL A 396 67.18 33.64 -24.77
CA VAL A 396 67.59 34.00 -23.41
C VAL A 396 68.63 33.02 -22.87
N ALA A 397 68.62 31.76 -23.32
CA ALA A 397 69.69 30.79 -23.07
C ALA A 397 69.97 29.92 -24.31
N PRO A 398 71.23 29.50 -24.54
CA PRO A 398 71.58 28.67 -25.69
C PRO A 398 71.15 27.21 -25.47
N GLY A 399 69.99 26.84 -26.05
CA GLY A 399 69.58 25.45 -26.27
C GLY A 399 68.55 24.89 -25.29
N ASN A 400 67.68 23.99 -25.75
CA ASN A 400 66.54 23.39 -25.02
C ASN A 400 66.94 22.36 -23.96
N ARG A 401 68.22 22.34 -23.55
CA ARG A 401 68.83 21.17 -22.92
C ARG A 401 69.77 21.56 -21.78
N VAL A 402 69.45 21.06 -20.59
CA VAL A 402 70.37 20.96 -19.44
C VAL A 402 70.82 19.50 -19.36
N ALA A 403 72.13 19.24 -19.29
CA ALA A 403 72.71 17.89 -19.16
C ALA A 403 72.32 16.85 -20.25
N GLY A 404 71.89 17.28 -21.44
CA GLY A 404 71.59 16.37 -22.55
C GLY A 404 70.21 15.71 -22.52
N ILE A 405 69.31 16.13 -21.62
CA ILE A 405 67.93 15.62 -21.51
C ILE A 405 66.98 16.56 -22.26
N ASP A 406 66.08 16.00 -23.08
CA ASP A 406 64.97 16.76 -23.66
C ASP A 406 63.82 16.90 -22.64
N TYR A 407 63.71 18.06 -22.00
CA TYR A 407 62.73 18.30 -20.95
C TYR A 407 61.30 18.45 -21.49
N THR A 408 61.11 18.70 -22.79
CA THR A 408 59.82 19.14 -23.34
C THR A 408 58.73 18.09 -23.20
N ALA A 409 58.98 16.87 -23.66
CA ALA A 409 58.05 15.75 -23.56
C ALA A 409 58.01 15.13 -22.15
N PHE A 410 59.10 15.22 -21.37
CA PHE A 410 59.19 14.63 -20.03
C PHE A 410 58.21 15.29 -19.04
N GLY A 411 58.13 16.63 -19.00
CA GLY A 411 57.23 17.31 -18.06
C GLY A 411 55.76 17.09 -18.35
N VAL A 412 55.41 16.77 -19.60
CA VAL A 412 54.03 16.50 -20.00
C VAL A 412 53.62 15.11 -19.57
N VAL A 413 54.49 14.11 -19.70
CA VAL A 413 54.25 12.75 -19.17
C VAL A 413 54.01 12.79 -17.65
N ILE A 414 54.82 13.58 -16.92
CA ILE A 414 54.61 13.78 -15.48
C ILE A 414 53.28 14.47 -15.22
N MET A 415 52.94 15.54 -15.96
CA MET A 415 51.66 16.25 -15.84
C MET A 415 50.45 15.34 -16.11
N LEU A 416 50.53 14.49 -17.14
CA LEU A 416 49.50 13.51 -17.50
C LEU A 416 49.26 12.52 -16.36
N PHE A 417 50.35 11.93 -15.86
CA PHE A 417 50.28 10.99 -14.76
C PHE A 417 49.71 11.66 -13.50
N SER A 418 50.19 12.86 -13.15
CA SER A 418 49.68 13.65 -12.04
C SER A 418 48.17 13.94 -12.16
N HIS A 419 47.69 14.26 -13.37
CA HIS A 419 46.25 14.49 -13.60
C HIS A 419 45.44 13.20 -13.42
N LEU A 420 45.91 12.07 -13.96
CA LEU A 420 45.23 10.78 -13.80
C LEU A 420 45.12 10.36 -12.33
N VAL A 421 46.18 10.59 -11.54
CA VAL A 421 46.15 10.32 -10.09
C VAL A 421 45.12 11.20 -9.37
N VAL A 422 45.09 12.50 -9.65
CA VAL A 422 44.12 13.44 -9.05
C VAL A 422 42.69 13.02 -9.36
N LEU A 423 42.42 12.64 -10.61
CA LEU A 423 41.10 12.19 -11.03
C LEU A 423 40.71 10.88 -10.33
N ALA A 424 41.62 9.91 -10.27
CA ALA A 424 41.40 8.62 -9.63
C ALA A 424 41.10 8.77 -8.13
N GLU A 425 41.84 9.62 -7.40
CA GLU A 425 41.60 9.88 -5.97
C GLU A 425 40.19 10.44 -5.74
N ARG A 426 39.77 11.41 -6.57
CA ARG A 426 38.46 12.05 -6.44
C ARG A 426 37.31 11.10 -6.73
N TRP A 427 37.49 10.19 -7.70
CA TRP A 427 36.50 9.16 -7.99
C TRP A 427 36.40 8.14 -6.87
N ALA A 428 37.53 7.68 -6.32
CA ALA A 428 37.52 6.75 -5.20
C ALA A 428 36.70 7.29 -4.01
N VAL A 429 36.86 8.58 -3.67
CA VAL A 429 36.06 9.21 -2.61
C VAL A 429 34.57 9.26 -2.97
N THR A 430 34.24 9.61 -4.22
CA THR A 430 32.83 9.70 -4.66
C THR A 430 32.16 8.33 -4.68
N ILE A 431 32.85 7.30 -5.18
CA ILE A 431 32.35 5.93 -5.28
C ILE A 431 32.09 5.39 -3.88
N ASN A 432 33.05 5.49 -2.97
CA ASN A 432 32.87 5.03 -1.59
C ASN A 432 31.69 5.76 -0.90
N ALA A 433 31.54 7.07 -1.10
CA ALA A 433 30.41 7.81 -0.54
C ALA A 433 29.07 7.34 -1.13
N SER A 434 29.04 6.99 -2.41
CA SER A 434 27.85 6.44 -3.07
C SER A 434 27.54 5.02 -2.62
N GLU A 435 28.56 4.19 -2.38
CA GLU A 435 28.40 2.82 -1.87
C GLU A 435 27.79 2.84 -0.47
N VAL A 436 28.35 3.65 0.44
CA VAL A 436 27.81 3.82 1.80
C VAL A 436 26.36 4.31 1.77
N MET A 437 26.06 5.31 0.93
CA MET A 437 24.69 5.81 0.77
C MET A 437 23.73 4.73 0.22
N ASN A 438 24.18 3.91 -0.73
CA ASN A 438 23.36 2.83 -1.29
C ASN A 438 23.13 1.71 -0.26
N GLU A 439 24.13 1.36 0.54
CA GLU A 439 23.98 0.40 1.63
C GLU A 439 22.98 0.90 2.68
N GLU A 440 23.08 2.16 3.12
CA GLU A 440 22.11 2.77 4.03
C GLU A 440 20.69 2.78 3.44
N LEU A 441 20.55 3.12 2.15
CA LEU A 441 19.26 3.12 1.46
C LEU A 441 18.66 1.71 1.35
N GLN A 442 19.50 0.70 1.05
CA GLN A 442 19.06 -0.70 1.01
C GLN A 442 18.58 -1.18 2.37
N GLN A 443 19.28 -0.85 3.46
CA GLN A 443 18.85 -1.18 4.82
C GLN A 443 17.49 -0.54 5.17
N LEU A 444 17.30 0.73 4.81
CA LEU A 444 16.01 1.42 5.02
C LEU A 444 14.89 0.79 4.18
N LEU A 445 15.15 0.43 2.93
CA LEU A 445 14.17 -0.23 2.05
C LEU A 445 13.81 -1.64 2.54
N GLU A 446 14.77 -2.41 3.04
CA GLU A 446 14.55 -3.74 3.59
C GLU A 446 13.65 -3.68 4.84
N VAL A 447 13.94 -2.76 5.76
CA VAL A 447 13.11 -2.51 6.95
C VAL A 447 11.70 -2.07 6.55
N SER A 448 11.59 -1.13 5.62
CA SER A 448 10.33 -0.62 5.07
C SER A 448 9.48 -1.74 4.43
N SER A 449 10.11 -2.62 3.65
CA SER A 449 9.46 -3.77 3.01
C SER A 449 8.97 -4.80 4.03
N SER A 450 9.80 -5.11 5.04
CA SER A 450 9.47 -6.08 6.11
C SER A 450 8.26 -5.66 6.95
N ILE A 451 8.10 -4.35 7.16
CA ILE A 451 6.96 -3.76 7.89
C ILE A 451 5.70 -3.81 7.02
N ASN A 452 5.79 -3.40 5.75
CA ASN A 452 4.62 -3.40 4.86
C ASN A 452 4.07 -4.80 4.54
N GLY A 453 4.89 -5.86 4.64
CA GLY A 453 4.46 -7.24 4.42
C GLY A 453 3.83 -7.94 5.64
N GLU A 454 3.86 -7.32 6.83
CA GLU A 454 3.34 -7.93 8.06
C GLU A 454 1.88 -7.55 8.30
N MET A 455 1.00 -8.56 8.28
CA MET A 455 -0.44 -8.36 8.42
C MET A 455 -0.93 -8.59 9.86
N LYS A 456 -0.11 -9.20 10.73
CA LYS A 456 -0.45 -9.41 12.14
C LYS A 456 -0.01 -8.21 12.96
N LEU A 457 -0.96 -7.52 13.59
CA LEU A 457 -0.71 -6.31 14.36
C LEU A 457 0.41 -6.49 15.39
N GLU A 458 0.39 -7.55 16.20
CA GLU A 458 1.40 -7.77 17.25
C GLU A 458 2.83 -7.90 16.69
N ALA A 459 3.02 -8.70 15.65
CA ALA A 459 4.31 -8.88 14.98
C ALA A 459 4.78 -7.60 14.27
N LEU A 460 3.83 -6.84 13.72
CA LEU A 460 4.10 -5.55 13.08
C LEU A 460 4.62 -4.52 14.09
N LEU A 461 3.95 -4.38 15.25
CA LEU A 461 4.36 -3.45 16.30
C LEU A 461 5.78 -3.74 16.78
N GLN A 462 6.13 -5.02 16.96
CA GLN A 462 7.48 -5.43 17.35
C GLN A 462 8.52 -5.04 16.29
N LYS A 463 8.25 -5.35 15.00
CA LYS A 463 9.15 -4.96 13.89
C LYS A 463 9.35 -3.44 13.82
N ILE A 464 8.30 -2.65 14.03
CA ILE A 464 8.37 -1.18 14.04
C ILE A 464 9.26 -0.68 15.17
N VAL A 465 9.14 -1.24 16.38
CA VAL A 465 9.99 -0.88 17.53
C VAL A 465 11.47 -1.19 17.25
N GLU A 466 11.78 -2.42 16.82
CA GLU A 466 13.15 -2.85 16.52
C GLU A 466 13.78 -2.05 15.37
N ALA A 467 12.97 -1.68 14.39
CA ALA A 467 13.39 -0.83 13.28
C ALA A 467 13.68 0.61 13.74
N THR A 468 12.84 1.17 14.61
CA THR A 468 13.03 2.51 15.18
C THR A 468 14.38 2.60 15.90
N SER A 469 14.69 1.62 16.75
CA SER A 469 15.95 1.58 17.51
C SER A 469 17.16 1.48 16.59
N ARG A 470 17.08 0.69 15.51
CA ARG A 470 18.15 0.58 14.51
C ARG A 470 18.35 1.86 13.70
N ILE A 471 17.28 2.49 13.22
CA ILE A 471 17.34 3.69 12.36
C ILE A 471 17.89 4.90 13.12
N LEU A 472 17.55 5.02 14.41
CA LEU A 472 17.94 6.15 15.25
C LEU A 472 19.17 5.86 16.12
N HIS A 473 19.70 4.63 16.09
CA HIS A 473 20.79 4.15 16.94
C HIS A 473 20.53 4.45 18.42
N THR A 474 19.39 3.98 18.93
CA THR A 474 18.97 4.18 20.32
C THR A 474 19.05 2.91 21.14
N GLU A 475 19.19 3.06 22.46
CA GLU A 475 19.26 1.93 23.39
C GLU A 475 17.92 1.21 23.52
N ARG A 476 16.81 1.96 23.36
CA ARG A 476 15.45 1.40 23.45
C ARG A 476 14.46 2.24 22.65
N SER A 477 13.45 1.59 22.09
CA SER A 477 12.27 2.27 21.56
C SER A 477 10.98 1.65 22.11
N THR A 478 9.91 2.44 22.12
CA THR A 478 8.58 2.03 22.56
C THR A 478 7.55 2.60 21.59
N LEU A 479 6.53 1.80 21.28
CA LEU A 479 5.42 2.19 20.43
C LEU A 479 4.11 2.15 21.23
N TYR A 480 3.49 3.31 21.41
CA TYR A 480 2.19 3.44 22.08
C TYR A 480 1.07 3.60 21.06
N LEU A 481 0.01 2.82 21.16
CA LEU A 481 -1.23 2.97 20.41
C LEU A 481 -2.30 3.63 21.28
N TYR A 482 -3.19 4.41 20.67
CA TYR A 482 -4.27 5.08 21.37
C TYR A 482 -5.50 4.19 21.51
N ASP A 483 -6.00 4.05 22.73
CA ASP A 483 -7.28 3.44 23.06
C ASP A 483 -8.31 4.56 23.32
N ALA A 484 -9.21 4.75 22.36
CA ALA A 484 -10.24 5.78 22.43
C ALA A 484 -11.32 5.50 23.49
N ALA A 485 -11.50 4.24 23.92
CA ALA A 485 -12.54 3.89 24.89
C ALA A 485 -12.18 4.33 26.32
N HIS A 486 -10.88 4.31 26.64
CA HIS A 486 -10.35 4.66 27.97
C HIS A 486 -9.54 5.97 27.98
N ASP A 487 -9.32 6.58 26.82
CA ASP A 487 -8.47 7.77 26.62
C ASP A 487 -7.02 7.56 27.11
N GLU A 488 -6.47 6.38 26.79
CA GLU A 488 -5.15 5.93 27.21
C GLU A 488 -4.24 5.61 26.01
N LEU A 489 -2.94 5.75 26.22
CA LEU A 489 -1.89 5.24 25.35
C LEU A 489 -1.38 3.92 25.93
N TRP A 490 -1.42 2.85 25.14
CA TRP A 490 -0.99 1.53 25.57
C TRP A 490 0.09 0.97 24.64
N SER A 491 1.05 0.24 25.19
CA SER A 491 2.11 -0.42 24.44
C SER A 491 2.15 -1.90 24.77
N MET A 492 2.08 -2.75 23.74
CA MET A 492 2.25 -4.20 23.89
C MET A 492 3.72 -4.64 23.86
N VAL A 493 4.59 -3.82 23.25
CA VAL A 493 5.98 -4.19 22.97
C VAL A 493 6.91 -3.03 23.34
N ALA A 494 7.70 -3.24 24.39
CA ALA A 494 8.85 -2.41 24.72
C ALA A 494 10.10 -3.30 24.66
N GLU A 495 11.09 -2.91 23.85
CA GLU A 495 12.29 -3.70 23.59
C GLU A 495 12.99 -4.09 24.91
N GLY A 496 13.16 -5.38 25.20
CA GLY A 496 13.81 -5.87 26.43
C GLY A 496 12.92 -6.06 27.68
N VAL A 497 11.58 -5.97 27.58
CA VAL A 497 10.66 -6.39 28.67
C VAL A 497 9.68 -7.44 28.11
N GLU A 498 9.71 -8.66 28.65
CA GLU A 498 8.76 -9.72 28.27
C GLU A 498 7.35 -9.44 28.84
N GLN A 499 6.34 -9.45 27.96
CA GLN A 499 4.91 -9.59 28.27
C GLN A 499 4.29 -8.58 29.26
N LYS A 500 4.75 -7.33 29.32
CA LYS A 500 4.10 -6.28 30.14
C LYS A 500 3.50 -5.17 29.29
N ILE A 501 2.18 -5.09 29.29
CA ILE A 501 1.43 -3.99 28.66
C ILE A 501 1.64 -2.74 29.51
N ILE A 502 2.25 -1.70 28.94
CA ILE A 502 2.39 -0.40 29.59
C ILE A 502 1.19 0.44 29.19
N ARG A 503 0.40 0.92 30.17
CA ARG A 503 -0.69 1.87 29.96
C ARG A 503 -0.37 3.21 30.62
N ILE A 504 -0.54 4.29 29.87
CA ILE A 504 -0.41 5.66 30.37
C ILE A 504 -1.60 6.48 29.89
N ASP A 505 -2.04 7.43 30.71
CA ASP A 505 -3.05 8.42 30.34
C ASP A 505 -2.58 9.21 29.11
N ALA A 506 -3.47 9.39 28.11
CA ALA A 506 -3.10 10.01 26.84
C ALA A 506 -2.65 11.47 26.95
N GLY A 507 -2.87 12.15 28.08
CA GLY A 507 -2.38 13.50 28.37
C GLY A 507 -1.18 13.59 29.31
N LYS A 508 -0.71 12.47 29.89
CA LYS A 508 0.40 12.47 30.86
C LYS A 508 1.67 11.87 30.27
N GLY A 509 2.83 12.27 30.81
CA GLY A 509 4.11 11.80 30.31
C GLY A 509 4.60 12.56 29.06
N LEU A 510 5.86 12.32 28.68
CA LEU A 510 6.43 12.86 27.44
C LEU A 510 5.73 12.32 26.18
N ALA A 511 5.31 11.04 26.21
CA ALA A 511 4.54 10.44 25.12
C ALA A 511 3.13 11.05 25.01
N GLY A 512 2.40 11.21 26.12
CA GLY A 512 1.08 11.87 26.12
C GLY A 512 1.15 13.33 25.67
N ALA A 513 2.20 14.06 26.05
CA ALA A 513 2.43 15.41 25.58
C ALA A 513 2.55 15.48 24.05
N ALA A 514 3.34 14.59 23.43
CA ALA A 514 3.48 14.50 21.98
C ALA A 514 2.18 14.09 21.29
N PHE A 515 1.41 13.17 21.89
CA PHE A 515 0.11 12.76 21.36
C PHE A 515 -0.91 13.92 21.32
N ARG A 516 -1.08 14.64 22.44
CA ARG A 516 -2.08 15.72 22.54
C ARG A 516 -1.70 16.93 21.68
N SER A 517 -0.41 17.31 21.68
CA SER A 517 0.05 18.44 20.87
C SER A 517 0.03 18.12 19.37
N GLY A 518 0.29 16.85 18.99
CA GLY A 518 0.56 16.50 17.59
C GLY A 518 1.93 16.98 17.11
N GLU A 519 2.77 17.47 18.01
CA GLU A 519 4.12 17.95 17.74
C GLU A 519 5.17 17.01 18.34
N VAL A 520 6.36 17.00 17.73
CA VAL A 520 7.51 16.24 18.23
C VAL A 520 7.97 16.78 19.58
N VAL A 521 8.26 15.89 20.52
CA VAL A 521 8.82 16.23 21.85
C VAL A 521 10.19 15.59 21.98
N ALA A 522 11.24 16.41 21.92
CA ALA A 522 12.63 16.01 22.12
C ALA A 522 13.17 16.60 23.42
N VAL A 523 13.65 15.75 24.32
CA VAL A 523 14.17 16.13 25.64
C VAL A 523 15.57 15.55 25.80
N ALA A 524 16.54 16.42 26.09
CA ALA A 524 17.95 16.03 26.26
C ALA A 524 18.26 15.45 27.64
N ASP A 525 17.49 15.83 28.67
CA ASP A 525 17.55 15.31 30.03
C ASP A 525 16.13 15.02 30.52
N ALA A 526 15.75 13.75 30.55
CA ALA A 526 14.40 13.31 30.90
C ALA A 526 14.05 13.64 32.36
N TYR A 527 14.98 13.51 33.29
CA TYR A 527 14.73 13.76 34.73
C TYR A 527 14.62 15.25 35.05
N ALA A 528 15.13 16.12 34.17
CA ALA A 528 14.94 17.56 34.29
C ALA A 528 13.57 18.06 33.76
N ASP A 529 12.85 17.24 32.98
CA ASP A 529 11.54 17.62 32.43
C ASP A 529 10.40 17.21 33.38
N ALA A 530 9.61 18.20 33.81
CA ALA A 530 8.50 18.00 34.76
C ALA A 530 7.39 17.04 34.25
N ARG A 531 7.33 16.77 32.94
CA ARG A 531 6.37 15.85 32.33
C ARG A 531 6.85 14.39 32.38
N PHE A 532 8.12 14.12 32.66
CA PHE A 532 8.65 12.76 32.71
C PHE A 532 8.13 12.01 33.94
N ASN A 533 7.82 10.72 33.77
CA ASN A 533 7.35 9.86 34.86
C ASN A 533 8.42 8.80 35.21
N PRO A 534 9.16 8.95 36.32
CA PRO A 534 10.24 8.03 36.69
C PRO A 534 9.77 6.65 37.17
N ALA A 535 8.46 6.44 37.38
CA ALA A 535 7.94 5.19 37.94
C ALA A 535 8.25 3.97 37.05
N VAL A 536 8.23 4.15 35.72
CA VAL A 536 8.51 3.08 34.75
C VAL A 536 10.00 2.71 34.75
N ASP A 537 10.89 3.69 34.88
CA ASP A 537 12.34 3.46 35.02
C ASP A 537 12.65 2.72 36.33
N ALA A 538 12.00 3.11 37.43
CA ALA A 538 12.15 2.47 38.74
C ALA A 538 11.69 0.99 38.73
N GLU A 539 10.66 0.67 37.97
CA GLU A 539 10.12 -0.69 37.84
C GLU A 539 10.95 -1.57 36.88
N THR A 540 11.50 -0.99 35.82
CA THR A 540 12.23 -1.73 34.77
C THR A 540 13.75 -1.76 34.98
N GLY A 541 14.29 -0.91 35.86
CA GLY A 541 15.73 -0.74 36.06
C GLY A 541 16.45 -0.02 34.91
N PHE A 542 15.72 0.46 33.91
CA PHE A 542 16.25 1.25 32.80
C PHE A 542 16.39 2.72 33.22
N VAL A 543 17.44 3.42 32.75
CA VAL A 543 17.64 4.85 33.04
C VAL A 543 17.48 5.66 31.76
N THR A 544 16.39 6.40 31.69
CA THR A 544 16.07 7.28 30.57
C THR A 544 16.80 8.61 30.74
N ARG A 545 17.81 8.85 29.89
CA ARG A 545 18.60 10.10 29.83
C ARG A 545 18.00 11.07 28.83
N ALA A 546 17.76 10.64 27.60
CA ALA A 546 17.22 11.47 26.53
C ALA A 546 16.01 10.79 25.88
N VAL A 547 15.01 11.57 25.48
CA VAL A 547 13.75 11.07 24.90
C VAL A 547 13.41 11.82 23.62
N LEU A 548 13.01 11.10 22.60
CA LEU A 548 12.38 11.63 21.40
C LEU A 548 11.02 10.97 21.21
N SER A 549 9.92 11.72 21.38
CA SER A 549 8.55 11.24 21.19
C SER A 549 7.92 11.87 19.95
N MET A 550 7.48 11.03 19.03
CA MET A 550 6.92 11.40 17.73
C MET A 550 5.48 10.89 17.62
N PRO A 551 4.49 11.77 17.39
CA PRO A 551 3.10 11.35 17.18
C PRO A 551 2.97 10.58 15.86
N ILE A 552 2.16 9.52 15.88
CA ILE A 552 1.81 8.73 14.70
C ILE A 552 0.44 9.19 14.22
N THR A 553 0.42 9.77 13.03
CA THR A 553 -0.78 10.34 12.44
C THR A 553 -1.05 9.68 11.10
N THR A 554 -2.30 9.28 10.90
CA THR A 554 -2.79 8.75 9.61
C THR A 554 -2.89 9.87 8.57
N ARG A 555 -3.08 9.49 7.30
CA ARG A 555 -3.22 10.44 6.19
C ARG A 555 -4.40 11.40 6.38
N ASP A 556 -5.45 10.95 7.07
CA ASP A 556 -6.66 11.74 7.33
C ASP A 556 -6.54 12.65 8.57
N GLY A 557 -5.34 12.74 9.17
CA GLY A 557 -5.07 13.61 10.31
C GLY A 557 -5.44 13.02 11.67
N ARG A 558 -5.94 11.78 11.72
CA ARG A 558 -6.24 11.07 12.97
C ARG A 558 -4.94 10.56 13.60
N ARG A 559 -4.73 10.92 14.88
CA ARG A 559 -3.60 10.45 15.69
C ARG A 559 -3.92 9.07 16.26
N ILE A 560 -3.08 8.09 15.96
CA ILE A 560 -3.30 6.68 16.33
C ILE A 560 -2.33 6.18 17.40
N GLY A 561 -1.30 6.97 17.73
CA GLY A 561 -0.31 6.58 18.71
C GLY A 561 0.88 7.53 18.80
N VAL A 562 1.92 7.08 19.50
CA VAL A 562 3.20 7.79 19.66
C VAL A 562 4.34 6.78 19.59
N MET A 563 5.33 7.06 18.77
CA MET A 563 6.60 6.36 18.74
C MET A 563 7.59 7.09 19.63
N GLN A 564 8.27 6.39 20.52
CA GLN A 564 9.22 6.97 21.45
C GLN A 564 10.57 6.27 21.35
N ALA A 565 11.65 7.05 21.23
CA ALA A 565 13.02 6.56 21.21
C ALA A 565 13.76 7.09 22.44
N LEU A 566 14.51 6.22 23.12
CA LEU A 566 15.14 6.47 24.41
C LEU A 566 16.65 6.24 24.30
N ASN A 567 17.42 7.25 24.72
CA ASN A 567 18.89 7.28 24.76
C ASN A 567 19.57 6.96 23.43
N ARG A 568 20.39 7.88 22.90
CA ARG A 568 21.31 7.51 21.82
C ARG A 568 22.43 6.61 22.36
N VAL A 569 22.80 5.60 21.59
CA VAL A 569 23.90 4.68 21.92
C VAL A 569 25.25 5.40 21.99
N ASP A 570 25.43 6.47 21.21
CA ASP A 570 26.64 7.31 21.24
C ASP A 570 26.69 8.29 22.43
N GLY A 571 25.65 8.30 23.28
CA GLY A 571 25.54 9.17 24.46
C GLY A 571 25.20 10.63 24.15
N GLY A 572 24.96 10.99 22.89
CA GLY A 572 24.56 12.35 22.48
C GLY A 572 23.07 12.65 22.68
N SER A 573 22.70 13.90 22.47
CA SER A 573 21.29 14.32 22.37
C SER A 573 20.73 14.09 20.96
N PHE A 574 19.41 13.92 20.84
CA PHE A 574 18.74 13.84 19.54
C PHE A 574 18.90 15.14 18.74
N THR A 575 19.18 14.99 17.46
CA THR A 575 19.39 16.08 16.50
C THR A 575 18.13 16.31 15.66
N LYS A 576 18.06 17.46 14.97
CA LYS A 576 16.94 17.73 14.07
C LYS A 576 16.84 16.72 12.92
N ASN A 577 17.95 16.10 12.53
CA ASN A 577 17.97 15.06 11.51
C ASN A 577 17.34 13.75 12.02
N ASP A 578 17.48 13.44 13.31
CA ASP A 578 16.83 12.29 13.94
C ASP A 578 15.31 12.49 13.99
N GLU A 579 14.84 13.71 14.28
CA GLU A 579 13.42 14.06 14.21
C GLU A 579 12.84 13.83 12.80
N VAL A 580 13.56 14.27 11.76
CA VAL A 580 13.13 14.08 10.35
C VAL A 580 13.07 12.59 9.99
N ARG A 581 14.07 11.80 10.39
CA ARG A 581 14.10 10.35 10.15
C ARG A 581 12.94 9.64 10.86
N MET A 582 12.72 9.97 12.14
CA MET A 582 11.66 9.38 12.94
C MET A 582 10.27 9.79 12.42
N ALA A 583 10.09 11.03 11.95
CA ALA A 583 8.83 11.48 11.37
C ALA A 583 8.48 10.72 10.09
N ALA A 584 9.45 10.54 9.19
CA ALA A 584 9.26 9.76 7.97
C ALA A 584 8.89 8.30 8.29
N PHE A 585 9.57 7.72 9.28
CA PHE A 585 9.31 6.35 9.70
C PHE A 585 7.97 6.19 10.44
N ALA A 586 7.56 7.18 11.24
CA ALA A 586 6.26 7.22 11.91
C ALA A 586 5.10 7.30 10.90
N ALA A 587 5.25 8.11 9.84
CA ALA A 587 4.26 8.18 8.77
C ALA A 587 4.11 6.85 8.03
N GLN A 588 5.21 6.15 7.75
CA GLN A 588 5.16 4.82 7.16
C GLN A 588 4.51 3.80 8.09
N SER A 589 4.92 3.80 9.36
CA SER A 589 4.35 2.93 10.40
C SER A 589 2.85 3.13 10.54
N ALA A 590 2.35 4.36 10.40
CA ALA A 590 0.91 4.65 10.45
C ALA A 590 0.12 3.87 9.39
N ILE A 591 0.63 3.84 8.15
CA ILE A 591 -0.01 3.13 7.03
C ILE A 591 -0.03 1.63 7.30
N ALA A 592 1.09 1.07 7.74
CA ALA A 592 1.18 -0.37 8.00
C ALA A 592 0.25 -0.79 9.16
N ILE A 593 0.22 0.00 10.25
CA ILE A 593 -0.66 -0.25 11.39
C ILE A 593 -2.12 -0.20 10.96
N GLU A 594 -2.52 0.81 10.19
CA GLU A 594 -3.89 0.95 9.68
C GLU A 594 -4.30 -0.24 8.80
N ASN A 595 -3.42 -0.69 7.90
CA ASN A 595 -3.66 -1.87 7.07
C ASN A 595 -3.82 -3.16 7.90
N ALA A 596 -2.96 -3.37 8.90
CA ALA A 596 -3.04 -4.54 9.78
C ALA A 596 -4.32 -4.53 10.62
N THR A 597 -4.75 -3.35 11.11
CA THR A 597 -6.01 -3.18 11.85
C THR A 597 -7.22 -3.47 10.95
N LEU A 598 -7.27 -2.89 9.74
CA LEU A 598 -8.35 -3.13 8.77
C LEU A 598 -8.44 -4.62 8.39
N PHE A 599 -7.30 -5.27 8.18
CA PHE A 599 -7.28 -6.70 7.89
C PHE A 599 -7.83 -7.54 9.05
N ALA A 600 -7.45 -7.22 10.28
CA ALA A 600 -7.96 -7.90 11.47
C ALA A 600 -9.48 -7.74 11.61
N GLU A 601 -10.03 -6.56 11.33
CA GLU A 601 -11.48 -6.31 11.32
C GLU A 601 -12.20 -7.13 10.23
N VAL A 602 -11.64 -7.20 9.01
CA VAL A 602 -12.19 -8.01 7.92
C VAL A 602 -12.22 -9.50 8.30
N VAL A 603 -11.14 -10.01 8.89
CA VAL A 603 -11.08 -11.40 9.36
C VAL A 603 -12.10 -11.66 10.48
N ALA A 604 -12.23 -10.74 11.44
CA ALA A 604 -13.20 -10.86 12.53
C ALA A 604 -14.66 -10.86 12.01
N SER A 605 -14.99 -9.96 11.08
CA SER A 605 -16.30 -9.87 10.42
C SER A 605 -16.63 -11.15 9.63
N ARG A 606 -15.63 -11.70 8.91
CA ARG A 606 -15.77 -12.98 8.22
C ARG A 606 -16.05 -14.13 9.20
N ASN A 607 -15.29 -14.23 10.28
CA ASN A 607 -15.48 -15.29 11.29
C ASN A 607 -16.84 -15.21 11.97
N TYR A 608 -17.32 -14.00 12.27
CA TYR A 608 -18.66 -13.76 12.80
C TYR A 608 -19.74 -14.25 11.84
N SER A 609 -19.63 -13.91 10.55
CA SER A 609 -20.56 -14.37 9.51
C SER A 609 -20.55 -15.89 9.35
N GLU A 610 -19.38 -16.53 9.41
CA GLU A 610 -19.28 -18.00 9.37
C GLU A 610 -19.88 -18.65 10.63
N SER A 611 -19.73 -18.04 11.81
CA SER A 611 -20.37 -18.52 13.04
C SER A 611 -21.89 -18.46 12.95
N ILE A 612 -22.46 -17.40 12.40
CA ILE A 612 -23.91 -17.32 12.16
C ILE A 612 -24.36 -18.49 11.28
N LEU A 613 -23.73 -18.68 10.12
CA LEU A 613 -24.09 -19.77 9.20
C LEU A 613 -24.00 -21.14 9.87
N ASN A 614 -22.94 -21.37 10.67
CA ASN A 614 -22.70 -22.64 11.35
C ASN A 614 -23.69 -22.92 12.49
N SER A 615 -24.27 -21.89 13.10
CA SER A 615 -25.25 -22.01 14.19
C SER A 615 -26.72 -22.00 13.73
N MET A 616 -27.01 -21.73 12.46
CA MET A 616 -28.37 -21.79 11.92
C MET A 616 -28.91 -23.22 11.91
N SER A 617 -30.15 -23.41 12.37
CA SER A 617 -30.88 -24.69 12.33
C SER A 617 -31.45 -25.03 10.95
N ALA A 618 -31.80 -24.01 10.17
CA ALA A 618 -32.23 -24.15 8.78
C ALA A 618 -31.04 -24.47 7.87
N GLY A 619 -31.26 -25.33 6.87
CA GLY A 619 -30.27 -25.65 5.87
C GLY A 619 -30.07 -24.47 4.90
N VAL A 620 -28.84 -23.97 4.79
CA VAL A 620 -28.46 -22.89 3.89
C VAL A 620 -27.49 -23.41 2.83
N VAL A 621 -27.87 -23.24 1.56
CA VAL A 621 -27.04 -23.58 0.39
C VAL A 621 -26.89 -22.34 -0.48
N THR A 622 -25.67 -21.92 -0.76
CA THR A 622 -25.35 -20.82 -1.68
C THR A 622 -24.83 -21.40 -2.98
N LEU A 623 -25.41 -20.97 -4.11
CA LEU A 623 -25.05 -21.38 -5.46
C LEU A 623 -24.41 -20.21 -6.22
N ASP A 624 -23.38 -20.48 -7.03
CA ASP A 624 -22.81 -19.51 -7.97
C ASP A 624 -23.75 -19.29 -9.18
N VAL A 625 -23.37 -18.39 -10.10
CA VAL A 625 -24.17 -18.10 -11.30
C VAL A 625 -24.29 -19.29 -12.26
N GLU A 626 -23.38 -20.26 -12.18
CA GLU A 626 -23.46 -21.53 -12.92
C GLU A 626 -24.27 -22.61 -12.18
N GLY A 627 -24.85 -22.29 -11.03
CA GLY A 627 -25.68 -23.21 -10.23
C GLY A 627 -24.88 -24.23 -9.41
N ARG A 628 -23.57 -24.03 -9.23
CA ARG A 628 -22.71 -24.89 -8.39
C ARG A 628 -22.70 -24.40 -6.96
N ILE A 629 -22.61 -25.33 -6.01
CA ILE A 629 -22.57 -24.99 -4.57
C ILE A 629 -21.26 -24.23 -4.27
N SER A 630 -21.41 -22.95 -3.88
CA SER A 630 -20.34 -22.08 -3.44
C SER A 630 -20.10 -22.19 -1.93
N LYS A 631 -21.18 -22.27 -1.14
CA LYS A 631 -21.12 -22.48 0.33
C LYS A 631 -22.32 -23.30 0.80
N ILE A 632 -22.12 -24.04 1.90
CA ILE A 632 -23.16 -24.83 2.55
C ILE A 632 -22.92 -24.84 4.06
N ASN A 633 -23.98 -24.70 4.85
CA ASN A 633 -23.88 -24.74 6.32
C ASN A 633 -24.03 -26.17 6.88
N PRO A 634 -23.63 -26.44 8.14
CA PRO A 634 -23.72 -27.77 8.76
C PRO A 634 -25.14 -28.34 8.80
N ALA A 635 -26.16 -27.51 9.01
CA ALA A 635 -27.55 -27.94 8.97
C ALA A 635 -27.93 -28.50 7.58
N ALA A 636 -27.57 -27.81 6.50
CA ALA A 636 -27.78 -28.30 5.14
C ALA A 636 -26.93 -29.54 4.85
N GLN A 637 -25.69 -29.63 5.34
CA GLN A 637 -24.87 -30.84 5.19
C GLN A 637 -25.50 -32.05 5.87
N GLN A 638 -26.02 -31.89 7.08
CA GLN A 638 -26.69 -32.94 7.84
C GLN A 638 -28.02 -33.33 7.19
N MET A 639 -28.79 -32.35 6.73
CA MET A 639 -30.01 -32.59 5.97
C MET A 639 -29.68 -33.39 4.71
N LEU A 640 -28.75 -32.91 3.87
CA LEU A 640 -28.36 -33.54 2.60
C LEU A 640 -27.45 -34.77 2.72
N ARG A 641 -27.08 -35.18 3.95
CA ARG A 641 -26.17 -36.29 4.27
C ARG A 641 -24.87 -36.28 3.48
N LEU A 642 -24.23 -35.12 3.41
CA LEU A 642 -22.94 -34.96 2.75
C LEU A 642 -21.82 -35.57 3.60
N GLY A 643 -20.83 -36.19 2.96
CA GLY A 643 -19.64 -36.73 3.64
C GLY A 643 -18.76 -35.64 4.28
N ASN A 644 -17.68 -36.05 4.95
CA ASN A 644 -16.82 -35.15 5.75
C ASN A 644 -15.97 -34.16 4.93
N ASP A 645 -15.91 -34.26 3.59
CA ASP A 645 -15.21 -33.30 2.71
C ASP A 645 -16.21 -32.55 1.81
N PRO A 646 -16.65 -31.33 2.21
CA PRO A 646 -17.70 -30.60 1.51
C PRO A 646 -17.31 -30.05 0.14
N GLN A 647 -16.01 -29.84 -0.14
CA GLN A 647 -15.56 -29.22 -1.40
C GLN A 647 -15.23 -30.25 -2.48
N ALA A 648 -14.73 -31.44 -2.10
CA ALA A 648 -14.45 -32.51 -3.05
C ALA A 648 -15.73 -33.19 -3.59
N ASP A 649 -16.83 -33.19 -2.82
CA ASP A 649 -18.08 -33.91 -3.14
C ASP A 649 -19.26 -32.97 -3.50
N ALA A 650 -19.10 -31.64 -3.42
CA ALA A 650 -20.17 -30.65 -3.67
C ALA A 650 -20.81 -30.77 -5.06
N ALA A 651 -20.03 -31.06 -6.10
CA ALA A 651 -20.53 -31.20 -7.46
C ALA A 651 -21.40 -32.46 -7.62
N ALA A 652 -20.97 -33.59 -7.06
CA ALA A 652 -21.71 -34.84 -7.10
C ALA A 652 -22.97 -34.80 -6.20
N ALA A 653 -22.85 -34.18 -5.02
CA ALA A 653 -23.94 -33.94 -4.09
C ALA A 653 -25.03 -33.02 -4.66
N GLY A 654 -24.63 -31.89 -5.24
CA GLY A 654 -25.55 -30.96 -5.90
C GLY A 654 -26.29 -31.61 -7.06
N ALA A 655 -25.60 -32.41 -7.87
CA ALA A 655 -26.21 -33.17 -8.95
C ALA A 655 -27.23 -34.22 -8.45
N ARG A 656 -26.93 -34.94 -7.36
CA ARG A 656 -27.85 -35.91 -6.75
C ARG A 656 -29.08 -35.23 -6.16
N PHE A 657 -28.91 -34.11 -5.47
CA PHE A 657 -30.01 -33.35 -4.89
C PHE A 657 -30.93 -32.74 -5.95
N ALA A 658 -30.34 -32.17 -7.02
CA ALA A 658 -31.07 -31.65 -8.17
C ALA A 658 -31.79 -32.77 -8.96
N ALA A 659 -31.16 -33.94 -9.11
CA ALA A 659 -31.78 -35.10 -9.75
C ALA A 659 -32.95 -35.68 -8.93
N ALA A 660 -32.83 -35.69 -7.60
CA ALA A 660 -33.90 -36.12 -6.70
C ALA A 660 -35.06 -35.11 -6.62
N ASN A 661 -34.80 -33.81 -6.89
CA ASN A 661 -35.81 -32.75 -6.84
C ASN A 661 -35.82 -31.90 -8.13
N PRO A 662 -36.30 -32.44 -9.27
CA PRO A 662 -36.27 -31.72 -10.55
C PRO A 662 -37.05 -30.40 -10.53
N TRP A 663 -38.14 -30.35 -9.77
CA TRP A 663 -38.97 -29.15 -9.60
C TRP A 663 -38.19 -28.03 -8.89
N LEU A 664 -37.40 -28.37 -7.87
CA LEU A 664 -36.59 -27.41 -7.11
C LEU A 664 -35.46 -26.84 -7.97
N ALA A 665 -34.85 -27.68 -8.81
CA ALA A 665 -33.85 -27.24 -9.78
C ALA A 665 -34.42 -26.26 -10.81
N GLN A 666 -35.67 -26.45 -11.25
CA GLN A 666 -36.36 -25.52 -12.16
C GLN A 666 -36.64 -24.17 -11.48
N GLU A 667 -37.09 -24.18 -10.22
CA GLU A 667 -37.34 -22.95 -9.46
C GLU A 667 -36.04 -22.17 -9.25
N ILE A 668 -34.95 -22.82 -8.85
CA ILE A 668 -33.62 -22.19 -8.73
C ILE A 668 -33.18 -21.55 -10.06
N ALA A 669 -33.36 -22.26 -11.18
CA ALA A 669 -33.04 -21.74 -12.51
C ALA A 669 -33.97 -20.60 -12.98
N SER A 670 -35.17 -20.49 -12.41
CA SER A 670 -36.08 -19.37 -12.65
C SER A 670 -35.61 -18.13 -11.91
N VAL A 671 -35.31 -18.25 -10.61
CA VAL A 671 -34.80 -17.16 -9.75
C VAL A 671 -33.46 -16.63 -10.25
N SER A 672 -32.60 -17.51 -10.76
CA SER A 672 -31.32 -17.13 -11.37
C SER A 672 -31.49 -16.29 -12.65
N ARG A 673 -32.61 -16.45 -13.38
CA ARG A 673 -32.87 -15.72 -14.64
C ARG A 673 -33.69 -14.46 -14.46
N ASP A 674 -34.69 -14.48 -13.58
CA ASP A 674 -35.64 -13.36 -13.42
C ASP A 674 -35.38 -12.51 -12.17
N GLY A 675 -34.47 -12.93 -11.28
CA GLY A 675 -34.08 -12.20 -10.08
C GLY A 675 -35.18 -12.08 -9.03
N SER A 676 -36.21 -12.92 -9.08
CA SER A 676 -37.37 -12.81 -8.19
C SER A 676 -37.34 -13.85 -7.07
N VAL A 677 -37.72 -13.45 -5.85
CA VAL A 677 -37.73 -14.34 -4.68
C VAL A 677 -38.84 -15.40 -4.82
N ARG A 678 -38.54 -16.66 -4.49
CA ARG A 678 -39.52 -17.75 -4.43
C ARG A 678 -39.59 -18.30 -3.01
N ASN A 679 -40.78 -18.26 -2.43
CA ASN A 679 -41.07 -18.89 -1.15
C ASN A 679 -42.05 -20.03 -1.38
N LEU A 680 -41.58 -21.24 -1.15
CA LEU A 680 -42.29 -22.48 -1.37
C LEU A 680 -42.62 -23.06 0.00
N ILE A 681 -43.90 -23.03 0.33
CA ILE A 681 -44.41 -23.46 1.63
C ILE A 681 -44.90 -24.89 1.48
N ASP A 682 -44.59 -25.71 2.47
CA ASP A 682 -45.06 -27.08 2.53
C ASP A 682 -44.75 -27.92 1.28
N VAL A 683 -43.47 -27.98 0.94
CA VAL A 683 -42.98 -28.77 -0.19
C VAL A 683 -42.30 -30.05 0.30
N HIS A 684 -42.53 -31.13 -0.44
CA HIS A 684 -41.82 -32.39 -0.22
C HIS A 684 -40.45 -32.31 -0.88
N VAL A 685 -39.41 -32.32 -0.05
CA VAL A 685 -38.02 -32.35 -0.50
C VAL A 685 -37.49 -33.77 -0.28
N THR A 686 -37.13 -34.43 -1.37
CA THR A 686 -36.51 -35.75 -1.34
C THR A 686 -35.03 -35.58 -1.00
N VAL A 687 -34.66 -36.05 0.18
CA VAL A 687 -33.32 -35.83 0.74
C VAL A 687 -32.37 -36.98 0.40
N SER A 688 -32.88 -38.21 0.31
CA SER A 688 -32.15 -39.42 -0.11
C SER A 688 -33.12 -40.50 -0.59
N GLU A 689 -32.66 -41.53 -1.30
CA GLU A 689 -33.52 -42.63 -1.79
C GLU A 689 -34.43 -43.19 -0.68
N GLY A 690 -35.74 -42.91 -0.79
CA GLY A 690 -36.78 -43.41 0.12
C GLY A 690 -37.04 -42.57 1.38
N GLN A 691 -36.51 -41.34 1.51
CA GLN A 691 -36.84 -40.43 2.62
C GLN A 691 -37.19 -39.03 2.13
N ASP A 692 -38.48 -38.70 2.23
CA ASP A 692 -39.02 -37.36 1.97
C ASP A 692 -39.16 -36.60 3.29
N LYS A 693 -38.89 -35.29 3.22
CA LYS A 693 -39.13 -34.34 4.31
C LYS A 693 -40.09 -33.27 3.86
N ASP A 694 -40.96 -32.83 4.78
CA ASP A 694 -41.76 -31.63 4.59
C ASP A 694 -40.90 -30.43 4.96
N ALA A 695 -40.70 -29.51 4.01
CA ALA A 695 -39.88 -28.32 4.24
C ALA A 695 -40.54 -27.06 3.69
N ASN A 696 -40.20 -25.93 4.29
CA ASN A 696 -40.37 -24.63 3.65
C ASN A 696 -39.05 -24.28 2.95
N VAL A 697 -39.12 -23.94 1.66
CA VAL A 697 -37.94 -23.63 0.85
C VAL A 697 -38.04 -22.19 0.36
N SER A 698 -37.05 -21.37 0.70
CA SER A 698 -36.93 -19.99 0.19
C SER A 698 -35.72 -19.89 -0.73
N ILE A 699 -35.93 -19.40 -1.95
CA ILE A 699 -34.91 -19.22 -2.98
C ILE A 699 -34.79 -17.73 -3.26
N VAL A 700 -33.61 -17.17 -2.99
CA VAL A 700 -33.35 -15.72 -3.02
C VAL A 700 -32.14 -15.45 -3.91
N PRO A 701 -32.20 -14.49 -4.86
CA PRO A 701 -31.02 -14.11 -5.63
C PRO A 701 -30.00 -13.39 -4.73
N LEU A 702 -28.72 -13.74 -4.86
CA LEU A 702 -27.63 -13.03 -4.20
C LEU A 702 -27.16 -11.90 -5.11
N LEU A 703 -27.29 -10.66 -4.63
CA LEU A 703 -26.95 -9.45 -5.38
C LEU A 703 -25.67 -8.82 -4.84
N ALA A 704 -24.79 -8.38 -5.74
CA ALA A 704 -23.67 -7.50 -5.47
C ALA A 704 -23.80 -6.21 -6.30
N GLU A 705 -22.92 -5.23 -6.09
CA GLU A 705 -22.94 -3.95 -6.83
C GLU A 705 -22.88 -4.13 -8.36
N ALA A 706 -22.24 -5.20 -8.84
CA ALA A 706 -22.10 -5.52 -10.26
C ALA A 706 -23.24 -6.39 -10.85
N GLY A 707 -24.27 -6.71 -10.06
CA GLY A 707 -25.40 -7.57 -10.46
C GLY A 707 -25.52 -8.85 -9.64
N GLN A 708 -26.30 -9.81 -10.13
CA GLN A 708 -26.52 -11.09 -9.45
C GLN A 708 -25.26 -11.96 -9.49
N VAL A 709 -24.81 -12.38 -8.32
CA VAL A 709 -23.60 -13.20 -8.11
C VAL A 709 -23.93 -14.66 -7.78
N GLY A 710 -25.19 -14.98 -7.51
CA GLY A 710 -25.61 -16.34 -7.21
C GLY A 710 -27.06 -16.45 -6.74
N THR A 711 -27.38 -17.59 -6.12
CA THR A 711 -28.69 -17.87 -5.52
C THR A 711 -28.51 -18.52 -4.15
N LEU A 712 -29.24 -18.04 -3.15
CA LEU A 712 -29.33 -18.62 -1.81
C LEU A 712 -30.59 -19.47 -1.70
N VAL A 713 -30.44 -20.71 -1.23
CA VAL A 713 -31.54 -21.64 -0.95
C VAL A 713 -31.55 -21.92 0.55
N LEU A 714 -32.66 -21.57 1.19
CA LEU A 714 -32.94 -21.83 2.60
C LEU A 714 -33.97 -22.97 2.68
N ILE A 715 -33.68 -24.01 3.46
CA ILE A 715 -34.53 -25.19 3.66
C ILE A 715 -34.81 -25.31 5.15
N ASP A 716 -36.08 -25.15 5.54
CA ASP A 716 -36.54 -25.27 6.92
C ASP A 716 -37.42 -26.52 7.08
N ASP A 717 -37.00 -27.48 7.91
CA ASP A 717 -37.67 -28.78 8.07
C ASP A 717 -38.88 -28.64 9.01
N ILE A 718 -40.09 -28.78 8.47
CA ILE A 718 -41.36 -28.66 9.21
C ILE A 718 -41.96 -30.03 9.57
N SER A 719 -41.27 -31.13 9.26
CA SER A 719 -41.78 -32.49 9.42
C SER A 719 -42.17 -32.81 10.88
N GLU A 720 -41.46 -32.25 11.87
CA GLU A 720 -41.77 -32.44 13.29
C GLU A 720 -43.00 -31.63 13.72
N GLY A 721 -43.09 -30.36 13.33
CA GLY A 721 -44.24 -29.49 13.62
C GLY A 721 -45.53 -30.03 13.02
N LYS A 722 -45.48 -30.56 11.79
CA LYS A 722 -46.62 -31.22 11.14
C LYS A 722 -47.05 -32.50 11.84
N ARG A 723 -46.10 -33.34 12.29
CA ARG A 723 -46.41 -34.54 13.07
C ARG A 723 -47.10 -34.19 14.38
N MET A 724 -46.62 -33.16 15.08
CA MET A 724 -47.23 -32.67 16.31
C MET A 724 -48.66 -32.16 16.05
N ALA A 725 -48.85 -31.29 15.07
CA ALA A 725 -50.16 -30.74 14.70
C ALA A 725 -51.15 -31.85 14.25
N SER A 726 -50.69 -32.83 13.47
CA SER A 726 -51.51 -33.96 13.03
C SER A 726 -51.98 -34.87 14.18
N THR A 727 -51.15 -34.98 15.23
CA THR A 727 -51.49 -35.76 16.43
C THR A 727 -52.52 -35.01 17.27
N MET A 728 -52.37 -33.70 17.46
CA MET A 728 -53.30 -32.87 18.23
C MET A 728 -54.69 -32.75 17.58
N ARG A 729 -54.77 -32.71 16.24
CA ARG A 729 -56.02 -32.69 15.48
C ARG A 729 -56.92 -33.92 15.68
N ARG A 730 -56.39 -35.03 16.19
CA ARG A 730 -57.18 -36.23 16.49
C ARG A 730 -57.93 -36.17 17.81
N PHE A 731 -57.58 -35.21 18.68
CA PHE A 731 -58.07 -35.17 20.06
C PHE A 731 -58.76 -33.85 20.42
N MET A 732 -58.79 -32.85 19.53
CA MET A 732 -59.39 -31.54 19.79
C MET A 732 -60.01 -30.94 18.50
N PRO A 733 -61.14 -30.19 18.60
CA PRO A 733 -61.71 -29.43 17.48
C PRO A 733 -60.70 -28.44 16.88
N GLN A 734 -60.84 -28.15 15.58
CA GLN A 734 -59.87 -27.37 14.82
C GLN A 734 -59.68 -25.95 15.40
N GLU A 735 -60.73 -25.37 15.95
CA GLU A 735 -60.73 -24.03 16.55
C GLU A 735 -59.88 -23.99 17.84
N VAL A 736 -59.86 -25.09 18.60
CA VAL A 736 -59.09 -25.20 19.86
C VAL A 736 -57.61 -25.42 19.58
N VAL A 737 -57.28 -26.26 18.59
CA VAL A 737 -55.89 -26.51 18.18
C VAL A 737 -55.24 -25.21 17.72
N GLN A 738 -55.95 -24.42 16.89
CA GLN A 738 -55.44 -23.16 16.37
C GLN A 738 -55.10 -22.16 17.48
N GLU A 739 -55.93 -22.09 18.52
CA GLU A 739 -55.76 -21.11 19.58
C GLU A 739 -54.71 -21.52 20.64
N VAL A 740 -54.50 -22.82 20.87
CA VAL A 740 -53.39 -23.32 21.69
C VAL A 740 -52.03 -22.96 21.07
N PHE A 741 -51.91 -23.04 19.75
CA PHE A 741 -50.71 -22.58 19.04
C PHE A 741 -50.51 -21.05 19.11
N ASN A 742 -51.59 -20.28 19.24
CA ASN A 742 -51.54 -18.82 19.26
C ASN A 742 -51.31 -18.21 20.65
N ARG A 743 -51.87 -18.79 21.72
CA ARG A 743 -51.89 -18.19 23.08
C ARG A 743 -50.94 -18.82 24.10
N GLY A 744 -50.32 -19.96 23.80
CA GLY A 744 -49.34 -20.60 24.68
C GLY A 744 -49.93 -21.39 25.86
N ASP A 745 -49.04 -21.87 26.73
CA ASP A 745 -49.25 -22.98 27.68
C ASP A 745 -50.32 -22.76 28.79
N ASP A 746 -50.78 -21.53 29.03
CA ASP A 746 -51.67 -21.20 30.16
C ASP A 746 -53.08 -21.82 30.05
N LEU A 747 -53.54 -22.18 28.85
CA LEU A 747 -54.83 -22.88 28.65
C LEU A 747 -54.81 -24.35 29.07
N ILE A 748 -53.63 -24.94 29.22
CA ILE A 748 -53.46 -26.38 29.45
C ILE A 748 -53.58 -26.71 30.95
N PHE A 749 -53.18 -25.78 31.82
CA PHE A 749 -53.08 -25.96 33.28
C PHE A 749 -54.26 -25.31 34.03
N GLY A 750 -55.43 -25.94 34.01
CA GLY A 750 -56.54 -25.74 34.97
C GLY A 750 -56.84 -24.29 35.40
N SER A 751 -57.71 -23.58 34.68
CA SER A 751 -58.15 -22.22 35.02
C SER A 751 -59.58 -22.20 35.57
N ALA A 752 -59.81 -21.37 36.60
CA ALA A 752 -61.16 -21.11 37.09
C ALA A 752 -61.86 -20.15 36.12
N ILE A 753 -62.92 -20.61 35.48
CA ILE A 753 -63.68 -19.83 34.50
C ILE A 753 -65.19 -19.93 34.77
N PRO A 754 -65.95 -18.86 34.50
CA PRO A 754 -67.41 -18.93 34.53
C PRO A 754 -67.90 -19.77 33.34
N ALA A 755 -68.69 -20.81 33.60
CA ALA A 755 -69.28 -21.64 32.57
C ALA A 755 -70.70 -22.07 32.91
N SER A 756 -71.44 -22.56 31.91
CA SER A 756 -72.71 -23.25 32.08
C SER A 756 -72.55 -24.71 31.68
N VAL A 757 -72.88 -25.61 32.60
CA VAL A 757 -72.75 -27.06 32.44
C VAL A 757 -74.13 -27.65 32.20
N LEU A 758 -74.24 -28.47 31.17
CA LEU A 758 -75.46 -29.18 30.78
C LEU A 758 -75.22 -30.68 30.85
N PHE A 759 -76.08 -31.39 31.57
CA PHE A 759 -76.18 -32.85 31.53
C PHE A 759 -77.49 -33.25 30.86
N ALA A 760 -77.45 -34.17 29.91
CA ALA A 760 -78.62 -34.79 29.29
C ALA A 760 -78.53 -36.30 29.41
N ASP A 761 -79.64 -36.96 29.72
CA ASP A 761 -79.70 -38.41 30.00
C ASP A 761 -80.98 -39.00 29.40
N ILE A 762 -80.88 -40.20 28.85
CA ILE A 762 -82.05 -40.91 28.28
C ILE A 762 -82.82 -41.60 29.40
N ARG A 763 -84.07 -41.22 29.60
CA ARG A 763 -84.92 -41.81 30.65
C ARG A 763 -85.21 -43.28 30.39
N SER A 764 -85.10 -44.08 31.45
CA SER A 764 -85.36 -45.52 31.40
C SER A 764 -84.52 -46.24 30.33
N PHE A 765 -83.32 -45.72 30.02
CA PHE A 765 -82.43 -46.31 29.02
C PHE A 765 -82.11 -47.77 29.31
N THR A 766 -81.84 -48.15 30.55
CA THR A 766 -81.55 -49.57 30.90
C THR A 766 -82.69 -50.50 30.48
N THR A 767 -83.94 -50.12 30.76
CA THR A 767 -85.13 -50.88 30.35
C THR A 767 -85.30 -50.89 28.82
N LEU A 768 -84.94 -49.80 28.15
CA LEU A 768 -84.97 -49.73 26.69
C LEU A 768 -83.87 -50.63 26.06
N ALA A 769 -82.66 -50.61 26.60
CA ALA A 769 -81.52 -51.40 26.14
C ALA A 769 -81.75 -52.91 26.34
N GLU A 770 -82.47 -53.33 27.39
CA GLU A 770 -82.90 -54.73 27.57
C GLU A 770 -83.83 -55.23 26.46
N THR A 771 -84.53 -54.32 25.75
CA THR A 771 -85.41 -54.67 24.61
C THR A 771 -84.71 -54.63 23.26
N LEU A 772 -83.45 -54.20 23.19
CA LEU A 772 -82.66 -54.03 21.97
C LEU A 772 -81.45 -54.97 21.94
N THR A 773 -80.91 -55.26 20.76
CA THR A 773 -79.60 -55.94 20.69
C THR A 773 -78.46 -54.97 21.02
N PRO A 774 -77.26 -55.43 21.43
CA PRO A 774 -76.12 -54.55 21.68
C PRO A 774 -75.77 -53.67 20.48
N ARG A 775 -75.93 -54.20 19.25
CA ARG A 775 -75.68 -53.45 18.02
C ARG A 775 -76.75 -52.38 17.79
N ASP A 776 -78.02 -52.72 17.91
CA ASP A 776 -79.12 -51.76 17.75
C ASP A 776 -79.09 -50.68 18.84
N THR A 777 -78.57 -51.00 20.03
CA THR A 777 -78.36 -50.06 21.12
C THR A 777 -77.28 -49.03 20.76
N VAL A 778 -76.14 -49.49 20.21
CA VAL A 778 -75.06 -48.60 19.75
C VAL A 778 -75.51 -47.77 18.55
N ASP A 779 -76.24 -48.34 17.60
CA ASP A 779 -76.77 -47.60 16.44
C ASP A 779 -77.77 -46.52 16.89
N MET A 780 -78.65 -46.83 17.84
CA MET A 780 -79.55 -45.85 18.46
C MET A 780 -78.80 -44.74 19.19
N LEU A 781 -77.77 -45.10 19.98
CA LEU A 781 -76.95 -44.12 20.71
C LEU A 781 -76.21 -43.21 19.74
N ASN A 782 -75.64 -43.74 18.66
CA ASN A 782 -74.97 -42.94 17.64
C ASN A 782 -75.96 -42.03 16.88
N GLU A 783 -77.17 -42.51 16.56
CA GLU A 783 -78.24 -41.72 15.93
C GLU A 783 -78.59 -40.51 16.81
N ILE A 784 -78.89 -40.72 18.10
CA ILE A 784 -79.24 -39.61 18.99
C ILE A 784 -78.02 -38.73 19.31
N PHE A 785 -76.85 -39.29 19.59
CA PHE A 785 -75.66 -38.51 19.94
C PHE A 785 -75.17 -37.61 18.80
N THR A 786 -75.31 -38.05 17.54
CA THR A 786 -75.01 -37.21 16.38
C THR A 786 -75.89 -35.96 16.38
N GLU A 787 -77.19 -36.15 16.59
CA GLU A 787 -78.19 -35.09 16.60
C GLU A 787 -78.08 -34.17 17.83
N LEU A 788 -77.70 -34.73 19.00
CA LEU A 788 -77.41 -33.93 20.20
C LEU A 788 -76.12 -33.14 20.07
N PHE A 789 -75.08 -33.69 19.42
CA PHE A 789 -73.85 -32.97 19.12
C PHE A 789 -74.11 -31.74 18.26
N GLU A 790 -74.91 -31.87 17.21
CA GLU A 790 -75.29 -30.74 16.34
C GLU A 790 -76.10 -29.68 17.12
N ALA A 791 -77.01 -30.08 18.01
CA ALA A 791 -77.77 -29.16 18.84
C ALA A 791 -76.89 -28.35 19.81
N VAL A 792 -75.90 -29.01 20.43
CA VAL A 792 -74.93 -28.36 21.32
C VAL A 792 -73.98 -27.45 20.53
N SER A 793 -73.44 -27.93 19.41
CA SER A 793 -72.45 -27.20 18.62
C SER A 793 -73.05 -25.95 17.95
N SER A 794 -74.27 -26.05 17.42
CA SER A 794 -74.99 -24.91 16.80
C SER A 794 -75.36 -23.79 17.78
N THR A 795 -75.27 -24.06 19.09
CA THR A 795 -75.51 -23.08 20.16
C THR A 795 -74.22 -22.69 20.89
N SER A 796 -73.05 -22.89 20.25
CA SER A 796 -71.73 -22.54 20.79
C SER A 796 -71.33 -23.32 22.05
N GLY A 797 -71.92 -24.50 22.26
CA GLY A 797 -71.51 -25.44 23.29
C GLY A 797 -70.49 -26.44 22.79
N MET A 798 -69.72 -27.00 23.71
CA MET A 798 -68.81 -28.11 23.45
C MET A 798 -69.30 -29.35 24.19
N ILE A 799 -69.38 -30.49 23.51
CA ILE A 799 -69.53 -31.78 24.20
C ILE A 799 -68.20 -32.10 24.89
N ASP A 800 -68.25 -32.22 26.20
CA ASP A 800 -67.11 -32.55 27.05
C ASP A 800 -66.87 -34.08 27.02
N LYS A 801 -67.92 -34.88 27.25
CA LYS A 801 -67.87 -36.33 27.07
C LYS A 801 -69.24 -36.99 26.97
N TYR A 802 -69.24 -38.20 26.41
CA TYR A 802 -70.34 -39.15 26.47
C TYR A 802 -70.13 -40.10 27.65
N MET A 803 -71.15 -40.28 28.49
CA MET A 803 -71.13 -41.11 29.70
C MET A 803 -72.21 -42.19 29.60
N GLY A 804 -71.95 -43.24 28.82
CA GLY A 804 -72.96 -44.27 28.56
C GLY A 804 -74.08 -43.73 27.69
N ASP A 805 -75.25 -43.51 28.29
CA ASP A 805 -76.46 -42.91 27.71
C ASP A 805 -76.64 -41.42 28.03
N ALA A 806 -75.70 -40.85 28.80
CA ALA A 806 -75.69 -39.43 29.15
C ALA A 806 -74.68 -38.63 28.31
N VAL A 807 -74.98 -37.35 28.10
CA VAL A 807 -74.12 -36.36 27.44
C VAL A 807 -73.83 -35.24 28.42
N MET A 808 -72.54 -34.91 28.56
CA MET A 808 -72.09 -33.71 29.26
C MET A 808 -71.61 -32.68 28.25
N ALA A 809 -72.17 -31.47 28.33
CA ALA A 809 -71.79 -30.33 27.50
C ALA A 809 -71.47 -29.11 28.36
N VAL A 810 -70.60 -28.25 27.85
CA VAL A 810 -70.14 -27.04 28.53
C VAL A 810 -70.22 -25.86 27.58
N TYR A 811 -70.70 -24.73 28.11
CA TYR A 811 -70.77 -23.45 27.44
C TYR A 811 -69.90 -22.47 28.22
N GLY A 812 -68.97 -21.81 27.56
CA GLY A 812 -68.02 -20.87 28.17
C GLY A 812 -66.65 -21.43 28.52
N ALA A 813 -66.38 -22.70 28.19
CA ALA A 813 -65.08 -23.36 28.30
C ALA A 813 -64.71 -24.02 26.96
N PRO A 814 -63.47 -23.90 26.45
CA PRO A 814 -62.32 -23.15 27.00
C PRO A 814 -62.45 -21.62 26.87
N LEU A 815 -63.42 -21.13 26.08
CA LEU A 815 -63.58 -19.71 25.78
C LEU A 815 -64.94 -19.20 26.30
N PRO A 816 -64.96 -18.22 27.22
CA PRO A 816 -66.20 -17.64 27.73
C PRO A 816 -66.84 -16.70 26.70
N HIS A 817 -68.16 -16.79 26.56
CA HIS A 817 -68.98 -15.83 25.81
C HIS A 817 -69.88 -15.06 26.77
N MET A 818 -70.35 -13.87 26.36
CA MET A 818 -71.24 -13.07 27.20
C MET A 818 -72.57 -13.77 27.54
N ASP A 819 -73.05 -14.66 26.67
CA ASP A 819 -74.39 -15.25 26.76
C ASP A 819 -74.38 -16.78 27.02
N ASP A 820 -73.31 -17.34 27.58
CA ASP A 820 -73.16 -18.82 27.77
C ASP A 820 -74.34 -19.49 28.49
N SER A 821 -74.94 -18.82 29.49
CA SER A 821 -76.12 -19.34 30.19
C SER A 821 -77.38 -19.36 29.32
N ALA A 822 -77.54 -18.39 28.41
CA ALA A 822 -78.64 -18.38 27.45
C ALA A 822 -78.39 -19.39 26.34
N ASN A 823 -77.15 -19.53 25.88
CA ASN A 823 -76.73 -20.52 24.90
C ASN A 823 -76.97 -21.96 25.40
N ALA A 824 -76.62 -22.26 26.65
CA ALA A 824 -76.91 -23.56 27.25
C ALA A 824 -78.41 -23.91 27.26
N VAL A 825 -79.27 -22.91 27.53
CA VAL A 825 -80.72 -23.07 27.53
C VAL A 825 -81.26 -23.24 26.11
N SER A 826 -80.76 -22.45 25.14
CA SER A 826 -81.06 -22.64 23.72
C SER A 826 -80.66 -24.04 23.23
N GLY A 827 -79.50 -24.53 23.66
CA GLY A 827 -79.03 -25.88 23.38
C GLY A 827 -79.97 -26.95 23.95
N ALA A 828 -80.42 -26.79 25.20
CA ALA A 828 -81.40 -27.70 25.80
C ALA A 828 -82.74 -27.71 25.04
N ILE A 829 -83.24 -26.53 24.63
CA ILE A 829 -84.46 -26.43 23.81
C ILE A 829 -84.26 -27.11 22.45
N ALA A 830 -83.11 -26.91 21.82
CA ALA A 830 -82.76 -27.56 20.56
C ALA A 830 -82.71 -29.09 20.72
N MET A 831 -82.08 -29.61 21.79
CA MET A 831 -82.03 -31.05 22.10
C MET A 831 -83.42 -31.65 22.30
N ILE A 832 -84.32 -30.94 22.99
CA ILE A 832 -85.73 -31.36 23.15
C ILE A 832 -86.44 -31.40 21.80
N GLY A 833 -86.28 -30.36 20.98
CA GLY A 833 -86.91 -30.27 19.65
C GLY A 833 -86.41 -31.36 18.68
N VAL A 834 -85.11 -31.63 18.68
CA VAL A 834 -84.48 -32.70 17.91
C VAL A 834 -84.98 -34.07 18.35
N THR A 835 -85.08 -34.31 19.67
CA THR A 835 -85.62 -35.56 20.22
C THR A 835 -87.08 -35.78 19.82
N ARG A 836 -87.89 -34.72 19.79
CA ARG A 836 -89.27 -34.77 19.28
C ARG A 836 -89.32 -35.22 17.83
N ARG A 837 -88.50 -34.62 16.95
CA ARG A 837 -88.40 -35.03 15.53
C ARG A 837 -87.95 -36.47 15.36
N LEU A 838 -86.94 -36.91 16.13
CA LEU A 838 -86.50 -38.31 16.12
C LEU A 838 -87.63 -39.25 16.54
N ASN A 839 -88.41 -38.88 17.56
CA ASN A 839 -89.53 -39.69 18.02
C ASN A 839 -90.65 -39.85 16.98
N GLU A 840 -90.91 -38.86 16.13
CA GLU A 840 -91.87 -39.00 15.02
C GLU A 840 -91.46 -40.14 14.08
N GLY A 841 -90.18 -40.18 13.68
CA GLY A 841 -89.63 -41.25 12.86
C GLY A 841 -89.52 -42.60 13.57
N ARG A 842 -89.38 -42.61 14.90
CA ARG A 842 -89.37 -43.84 15.72
C ARG A 842 -90.77 -44.43 15.88
N LEU A 843 -91.77 -43.59 16.15
CA LEU A 843 -93.17 -44.00 16.26
C LEU A 843 -93.70 -44.55 14.92
N ALA A 844 -93.32 -43.95 13.79
CA ALA A 844 -93.64 -44.47 12.46
C ALA A 844 -93.05 -45.87 12.20
N ARG A 845 -91.93 -46.21 12.86
CA ARG A 845 -91.29 -47.53 12.82
C ARG A 845 -91.79 -48.49 13.91
N GLY A 846 -92.77 -48.10 14.72
CA GLY A 846 -93.26 -48.90 15.85
C GLY A 846 -92.28 -49.01 17.04
N LEU A 847 -91.27 -48.14 17.10
CA LEU A 847 -90.26 -48.13 18.16
C LEU A 847 -90.69 -47.25 19.34
N VAL A 848 -90.19 -47.59 20.53
CA VAL A 848 -90.45 -46.81 21.76
C VAL A 848 -89.83 -45.41 21.63
N PRO A 849 -90.57 -44.33 21.99
CA PRO A 849 -90.06 -42.97 21.96
C PRO A 849 -89.00 -42.74 23.05
N LEU A 850 -87.98 -41.97 22.71
CA LEU A 850 -86.92 -41.52 23.60
C LEU A 850 -87.38 -40.33 24.42
N ARG A 851 -86.97 -40.26 25.68
CA ARG A 851 -87.26 -39.12 26.56
C ARG A 851 -85.96 -38.66 27.19
N LEU A 852 -85.70 -37.36 27.14
CA LEU A 852 -84.52 -36.76 27.74
C LEU A 852 -84.88 -36.08 29.07
N GLY A 853 -83.98 -36.23 30.04
CA GLY A 853 -83.91 -35.33 31.18
C GLY A 853 -82.67 -34.46 31.04
N ILE A 854 -82.83 -33.13 31.13
CA ILE A 854 -81.74 -32.17 31.00
C ILE A 854 -81.60 -31.35 32.29
N GLY A 855 -80.38 -31.24 32.82
CA GLY A 855 -80.04 -30.41 33.98
C GLY A 855 -79.00 -29.37 33.61
N ILE A 856 -79.23 -28.10 33.93
CA ILE A 856 -78.30 -27.00 33.62
C ILE A 856 -77.96 -26.22 34.89
N ALA A 857 -76.67 -25.99 35.11
CA ALA A 857 -76.20 -25.10 36.16
C ALA A 857 -75.10 -24.17 35.64
N SER A 858 -75.14 -22.92 36.08
CA SER A 858 -74.17 -21.88 35.70
C SER A 858 -73.43 -21.37 36.93
N GLY A 859 -72.11 -21.31 36.84
CA GLY A 859 -71.23 -20.94 37.96
C GLY A 859 -69.77 -21.04 37.57
N GLU A 860 -68.88 -20.84 38.53
CA GLU A 860 -67.44 -21.09 38.30
C GLU A 860 -67.17 -22.59 38.23
N VAL A 861 -66.32 -22.96 37.28
CA VAL A 861 -65.76 -24.30 37.10
C VAL A 861 -64.25 -24.19 36.89
N VAL A 862 -63.52 -25.24 37.21
CA VAL A 862 -62.11 -25.35 36.83
C VAL A 862 -62.05 -26.13 35.53
N ALA A 863 -61.58 -25.48 34.47
CA ALA A 863 -61.43 -26.07 33.14
C ALA A 863 -59.95 -26.28 32.82
N GLY A 864 -59.57 -27.48 32.40
CA GLY A 864 -58.19 -27.78 32.06
C GLY A 864 -57.98 -29.24 31.72
N THR A 865 -56.73 -29.61 31.43
CA THR A 865 -56.40 -31.03 31.24
C THR A 865 -56.29 -31.74 32.58
N ILE A 866 -57.11 -32.77 32.78
CA ILE A 866 -57.17 -33.58 33.99
C ILE A 866 -56.90 -35.03 33.60
N GLY A 867 -55.94 -35.67 34.27
CA GLY A 867 -55.56 -37.05 33.97
C GLY A 867 -54.13 -37.37 34.39
N SER A 868 -53.62 -38.48 33.87
CA SER A 868 -52.22 -38.86 34.03
C SER A 868 -51.41 -38.40 32.82
N PRO A 869 -50.08 -38.23 32.90
CA PRO A 869 -49.27 -37.78 31.75
C PRO A 869 -49.39 -38.67 30.49
N LYS A 870 -49.86 -39.91 30.64
CA LYS A 870 -50.08 -40.85 29.52
C LYS A 870 -51.50 -40.82 28.95
N ARG A 871 -52.45 -40.15 29.62
CA ARG A 871 -53.86 -40.02 29.23
C ARG A 871 -54.45 -38.80 29.95
N MET A 872 -54.55 -37.70 29.21
CA MET A 872 -55.07 -36.41 29.66
C MET A 872 -56.35 -36.12 28.90
N ASP A 873 -57.43 -35.79 29.60
CA ASP A 873 -58.68 -35.33 28.99
C ASP A 873 -58.89 -33.86 29.38
N TYR A 874 -59.20 -33.00 28.41
CA TYR A 874 -59.66 -31.64 28.74
C TYR A 874 -61.08 -31.74 29.28
N THR A 875 -61.32 -31.27 30.49
CA THR A 875 -62.64 -31.33 31.09
C THR A 875 -62.86 -30.26 32.14
N VAL A 876 -64.12 -30.05 32.53
CA VAL A 876 -64.48 -29.15 33.62
C VAL A 876 -64.83 -29.90 34.89
N ILE A 877 -64.34 -29.42 36.03
CA ILE A 877 -64.69 -29.93 37.37
C ILE A 877 -65.15 -28.81 38.28
N GLY A 878 -66.03 -29.13 39.23
CA GLY A 878 -66.46 -28.18 40.24
C GLY A 878 -67.85 -28.48 40.77
N ASP A 879 -68.24 -27.70 41.78
CA ASP A 879 -69.56 -27.82 42.41
C ASP A 879 -70.71 -27.53 41.43
N THR A 880 -70.49 -26.65 40.45
CA THR A 880 -71.44 -26.36 39.35
C THR A 880 -71.71 -27.61 38.49
N VAL A 881 -70.67 -28.40 38.18
CA VAL A 881 -70.80 -29.65 37.40
C VAL A 881 -71.66 -30.66 38.16
N ASN A 882 -71.38 -30.84 39.46
CA ASN A 882 -72.14 -31.73 40.32
C ASN A 882 -73.61 -31.28 40.46
N LEU A 883 -73.85 -29.97 40.56
CA LEU A 883 -75.20 -29.42 40.61
C LEU A 883 -75.97 -29.74 39.32
N ALA A 884 -75.40 -29.49 38.14
CA ALA A 884 -76.05 -29.77 36.85
C ALA A 884 -76.47 -31.24 36.71
N ALA A 885 -75.58 -32.19 37.06
CA ALA A 885 -75.90 -33.61 37.05
C ALA A 885 -77.06 -33.97 38.00
N ARG A 886 -77.13 -33.32 39.17
CA ARG A 886 -78.22 -33.56 40.14
C ARG A 886 -79.55 -32.95 39.72
N LEU A 887 -79.52 -31.81 39.02
CA LEU A 887 -80.72 -31.23 38.43
C LEU A 887 -81.27 -32.14 37.32
N GLN A 888 -80.38 -32.75 36.52
CA GLN A 888 -80.76 -33.74 35.53
C GLN A 888 -81.46 -34.93 36.19
N ASP A 889 -80.89 -35.49 37.26
CA ASP A 889 -81.53 -36.56 38.04
C ASP A 889 -82.91 -36.15 38.57
N ALA A 890 -83.03 -34.91 39.08
CA ALA A 890 -84.29 -34.39 39.61
C ALA A 890 -85.40 -34.35 38.55
N THR A 891 -85.07 -34.21 37.26
CA THR A 891 -86.07 -34.26 36.18
C THR A 891 -86.89 -35.55 36.23
N LYS A 892 -86.32 -36.68 36.69
CA LYS A 892 -87.02 -37.97 36.81
C LYS A 892 -88.16 -37.91 37.83
N ILE A 893 -87.96 -37.16 38.92
CA ILE A 893 -88.94 -36.98 40.01
C ILE A 893 -90.09 -36.09 39.53
N TYR A 894 -89.77 -34.93 38.96
CA TYR A 894 -90.76 -33.96 38.50
C TYR A 894 -91.38 -34.32 37.14
N ARG A 895 -90.80 -35.28 36.42
CA ARG A 895 -91.16 -35.71 35.05
C ARG A 895 -91.06 -34.63 33.95
N VAL A 896 -90.44 -33.49 34.21
CA VAL A 896 -90.22 -32.38 33.27
C VAL A 896 -89.00 -32.57 32.36
N ASN A 897 -88.92 -31.96 31.18
CA ASN A 897 -87.80 -32.23 30.26
C ASN A 897 -86.47 -31.56 30.68
N ALA A 898 -86.52 -30.34 31.23
CA ALA A 898 -85.31 -29.59 31.57
C ALA A 898 -85.47 -28.78 32.87
N ILE A 899 -84.45 -28.84 33.74
CA ILE A 899 -84.39 -28.11 35.01
C ILE A 899 -83.12 -27.25 35.07
N VAL A 900 -83.26 -26.02 35.57
CA VAL A 900 -82.16 -25.10 35.87
C VAL A 900 -82.17 -24.65 37.33
N CYS A 901 -81.01 -24.27 37.88
CA CYS A 901 -80.94 -23.65 39.20
C CYS A 901 -81.24 -22.14 39.17
N ASP A 902 -81.47 -21.57 40.35
CA ASP A 902 -81.57 -20.13 40.60
C ASP A 902 -80.45 -19.29 39.95
N GLY A 903 -79.20 -19.73 40.03
CA GLY A 903 -78.06 -19.04 39.43
C GLY A 903 -78.14 -18.93 37.90
N THR A 904 -78.65 -19.97 37.24
CA THR A 904 -78.89 -19.93 35.79
C THR A 904 -80.14 -19.13 35.46
N ALA A 905 -81.23 -19.33 36.21
CA ALA A 905 -82.50 -18.62 36.03
C ALA A 905 -82.33 -17.09 36.13
N ALA A 906 -81.52 -16.61 37.08
CA ALA A 906 -81.22 -15.19 37.24
C ALA A 906 -80.51 -14.58 36.03
N LYS A 907 -79.60 -15.33 35.38
CA LYS A 907 -78.83 -14.87 34.20
C LYS A 907 -79.66 -14.83 32.91
N ILE A 908 -80.75 -15.57 32.86
CA ILE A 908 -81.60 -15.70 31.66
C ILE A 908 -83.00 -15.08 31.85
N ALA A 909 -83.24 -14.41 32.98
CA ALA A 909 -84.53 -13.85 33.34
C ALA A 909 -85.09 -12.95 32.22
N GLY A 910 -86.32 -13.20 31.80
CA GLY A 910 -87.00 -12.46 30.74
C GLY A 910 -86.66 -12.87 29.30
N ARG A 911 -85.68 -13.78 29.08
CA ARG A 911 -85.35 -14.31 27.74
C ARG A 911 -86.06 -15.63 27.41
N PHE A 912 -86.35 -16.44 28.42
CA PHE A 912 -87.03 -17.73 28.28
C PHE A 912 -88.16 -17.85 29.31
N PRO A 913 -89.26 -18.54 28.98
CA PRO A 913 -90.32 -18.84 29.94
C PRO A 913 -89.84 -19.90 30.94
N LEU A 914 -89.90 -19.54 32.22
CA LEU A 914 -89.48 -20.39 33.33
C LEU A 914 -90.64 -20.59 34.30
N ARG A 915 -90.74 -21.79 34.85
CA ARG A 915 -91.66 -22.12 35.94
C ARG A 915 -90.87 -22.57 37.15
N GLU A 916 -90.99 -21.87 38.28
CA GLU A 916 -90.42 -22.33 39.55
C GLU A 916 -91.08 -23.66 39.94
N LEU A 917 -90.29 -24.70 40.21
CA LEU A 917 -90.81 -26.03 40.54
C LEU A 917 -90.84 -26.26 42.04
N ASP A 918 -89.70 -26.12 42.71
CA ASP A 918 -89.53 -26.45 44.13
C ASP A 918 -88.26 -25.81 44.71
N LEU A 919 -88.16 -25.83 46.04
CA LEU A 919 -86.94 -25.59 46.80
C LEU A 919 -86.37 -26.93 47.26
N ILE A 920 -85.28 -27.39 46.65
CA ILE A 920 -84.69 -28.70 46.96
C ILE A 920 -83.34 -28.58 47.67
N ARG A 921 -83.04 -29.54 48.54
CA ARG A 921 -81.69 -29.74 49.09
C ARG A 921 -81.00 -30.86 48.32
N VAL A 922 -80.03 -30.49 47.50
CA VAL A 922 -79.21 -31.45 46.75
C VAL A 922 -78.16 -32.07 47.69
N ARG A 923 -78.01 -33.40 47.64
CA ARG A 923 -77.03 -34.14 48.43
C ARG A 923 -75.62 -33.58 48.20
N GLY A 924 -75.00 -33.06 49.26
CA GLY A 924 -73.67 -32.44 49.22
C GLY A 924 -73.66 -30.91 49.40
N ARG A 925 -74.81 -30.23 49.31
CA ARG A 925 -74.94 -28.79 49.58
C ARG A 925 -75.74 -28.52 50.86
N LYS A 926 -75.25 -27.59 51.68
CA LYS A 926 -75.92 -27.16 52.93
C LYS A 926 -77.12 -26.22 52.65
N ARG A 927 -76.99 -25.35 51.64
CA ARG A 927 -78.02 -24.38 51.26
C ARG A 927 -79.01 -25.02 50.27
N PRO A 928 -80.33 -24.91 50.50
CA PRO A 928 -81.34 -25.26 49.50
C PRO A 928 -81.18 -24.41 48.22
N THR A 929 -81.53 -24.98 47.07
CA THR A 929 -81.48 -24.30 45.77
C THR A 929 -82.87 -24.34 45.15
N ARG A 930 -83.35 -23.18 44.68
CA ARG A 930 -84.58 -23.12 43.88
C ARG A 930 -84.32 -23.69 42.51
N ILE A 931 -85.24 -24.49 42.02
CA ILE A 931 -85.17 -25.10 40.71
C ILE A 931 -86.32 -24.64 39.82
N PHE A 932 -86.02 -24.45 38.55
CA PHE A 932 -86.95 -23.94 37.56
C PHE A 932 -87.02 -24.88 36.37
N GLU A 933 -88.22 -25.18 35.90
CA GLU A 933 -88.46 -25.83 34.62
C GLU A 933 -88.30 -24.83 33.48
N ILE A 934 -87.62 -25.26 32.41
CA ILE A 934 -87.68 -24.55 31.12
C ILE A 934 -88.95 -25.00 30.42
N VAL A 935 -89.88 -24.06 30.23
CA VAL A 935 -91.18 -24.33 29.63
C VAL A 935 -91.06 -24.25 28.11
N ASP A 936 -91.41 -25.31 27.40
CA ASP A 936 -91.61 -25.22 25.94
C ASP A 936 -92.95 -24.52 25.68
N THR A 937 -92.93 -23.38 24.96
CA THR A 937 -94.11 -22.52 24.73
C THR A 937 -95.26 -23.22 23.99
N ALA A 938 -95.03 -24.40 23.41
CA ALA A 938 -96.03 -25.12 22.64
C ALA A 938 -97.11 -25.82 23.49
N ASP A 939 -96.84 -26.16 24.76
CA ASP A 939 -97.61 -27.21 25.47
C ASP A 939 -98.33 -26.78 26.76
N LEU A 940 -98.23 -25.53 27.24
CA LEU A 940 -98.75 -25.15 28.57
C LEU A 940 -99.77 -24.00 28.58
N LYS A 941 -100.90 -24.21 29.27
CA LYS A 941 -101.93 -23.18 29.52
C LYS A 941 -101.42 -22.16 30.54
N ALA A 942 -101.38 -20.87 30.15
CA ALA A 942 -100.91 -19.77 30.99
C ALA A 942 -101.60 -19.69 32.37
N GLU A 943 -102.90 -20.03 32.42
CA GLU A 943 -103.71 -20.06 33.65
C GLU A 943 -103.19 -21.08 34.67
N GLY A 944 -102.74 -22.27 34.21
CA GLY A 944 -102.22 -23.32 35.09
C GLY A 944 -100.86 -22.99 35.68
N ILE A 945 -99.98 -22.35 34.91
CA ILE A 945 -98.68 -21.87 35.39
C ILE A 945 -98.85 -20.75 36.41
N ALA A 946 -99.76 -19.79 36.15
CA ALA A 946 -100.05 -18.71 37.08
C ALA A 946 -100.62 -19.24 38.41
N ALA A 947 -101.54 -20.22 38.35
CA ALA A 947 -102.08 -20.88 39.55
C ALA A 947 -100.99 -21.65 40.33
N TYR A 948 -100.08 -22.32 39.63
CA TYR A 948 -98.95 -23.00 40.27
C TYR A 948 -98.00 -22.02 40.97
N ALA A 949 -97.64 -20.93 40.29
CA ALA A 949 -96.76 -19.89 40.84
C ALA A 949 -97.38 -19.23 42.09
N GLU A 950 -98.69 -18.99 42.07
CA GLU A 950 -99.41 -18.50 43.25
C GLU A 950 -99.41 -19.52 44.40
N GLY A 951 -99.57 -20.81 44.09
CA GLY A 951 -99.44 -21.89 45.07
C GLY A 951 -98.05 -21.92 45.73
N MET A 952 -96.98 -21.78 44.95
CA MET A 952 -95.61 -21.71 45.47
C MET A 952 -95.38 -20.47 46.35
N ARG A 953 -95.95 -19.32 45.97
CA ARG A 953 -95.91 -18.08 46.77
C ARG A 953 -96.61 -18.28 48.13
N LEU A 954 -97.76 -18.96 48.13
CA LEU A 954 -98.56 -19.22 49.34
C LEU A 954 -97.89 -20.27 50.26
N ILE A 955 -97.20 -21.28 49.71
CA ILE A 955 -96.31 -22.16 50.49
C ILE A 955 -95.26 -21.33 51.23
N GLY A 956 -94.60 -20.39 50.52
CA GLY A 956 -93.60 -19.50 51.13
C GLY A 956 -94.16 -18.62 52.25
N ALA A 957 -95.44 -18.24 52.16
CA ALA A 957 -96.16 -17.50 53.20
C ALA A 957 -96.77 -18.40 54.30
N ARG A 958 -96.60 -19.73 54.20
CA ARG A 958 -97.24 -20.75 55.05
C ARG A 958 -98.77 -20.70 55.06
N ASP A 959 -99.38 -20.14 54.02
CA ASP A 959 -100.83 -20.19 53.81
C ASP A 959 -101.21 -21.49 53.09
N TRP A 960 -101.36 -22.55 53.86
CA TRP A 960 -101.61 -23.90 53.34
C TRP A 960 -102.99 -24.04 52.69
N VAL A 961 -104.00 -23.30 53.16
CA VAL A 961 -105.36 -23.36 52.62
C VAL A 961 -105.41 -22.66 51.26
N GLY A 962 -104.81 -21.47 51.16
CA GLY A 962 -104.66 -20.77 49.89
C GLY A 962 -103.81 -21.58 48.91
N ALA A 963 -102.71 -22.18 49.37
CA ALA A 963 -101.87 -23.02 48.54
C ALA A 963 -102.63 -24.25 48.00
N GLU A 964 -103.48 -24.92 48.81
CA GLU A 964 -104.27 -26.07 48.34
C GLU A 964 -105.23 -25.65 47.21
N GLN A 965 -105.89 -24.50 47.35
CA GLN A 965 -106.79 -23.97 46.33
C GLN A 965 -106.04 -23.66 45.03
N ALA A 966 -104.89 -23.00 45.14
CA ALA A 966 -104.05 -22.64 44.00
C ALA A 966 -103.49 -23.88 43.26
N PHE A 967 -102.97 -24.88 43.97
CA PHE A 967 -102.50 -26.12 43.34
C PHE A 967 -103.64 -27.01 42.82
N THR A 968 -104.83 -26.95 43.42
CA THR A 968 -106.03 -27.61 42.87
C THR A 968 -106.42 -26.96 41.54
N ALA A 969 -106.41 -25.63 41.46
CA ALA A 969 -106.65 -24.91 40.21
C ALA A 969 -105.56 -25.23 39.16
N ALA A 970 -104.29 -25.33 39.57
CA ALA A 970 -103.20 -25.73 38.68
C ALA A 970 -103.39 -27.16 38.15
N ALA A 971 -103.74 -28.13 39.01
CA ALA A 971 -103.98 -29.51 38.62
C ALA A 971 -105.23 -29.68 37.73
N LEU A 972 -106.25 -28.84 37.89
CA LEU A 972 -107.41 -28.81 36.99
C LEU A 972 -107.07 -28.22 35.61
N ALA A 973 -106.27 -27.14 35.59
CA ALA A 973 -105.81 -26.54 34.36
C ALA A 973 -104.84 -27.45 33.59
N LEU A 974 -104.02 -28.22 34.33
CA LEU A 974 -102.98 -29.12 33.85
C LEU A 974 -103.16 -30.55 34.42
N PRO A 975 -104.06 -31.38 33.86
CA PRO A 975 -104.42 -32.68 34.44
C PRO A 975 -103.28 -33.70 34.51
N ASP A 976 -102.34 -33.66 33.55
CA ASP A 976 -101.21 -34.61 33.45
C ASP A 976 -99.90 -34.07 34.07
N ASP A 977 -99.97 -32.90 34.73
CA ASP A 977 -98.80 -32.22 35.28
C ASP A 977 -98.42 -32.78 36.67
N VAL A 978 -97.34 -33.57 36.68
CA VAL A 978 -96.81 -34.20 37.90
C VAL A 978 -96.38 -33.18 38.96
N PRO A 979 -95.70 -32.06 38.64
CA PRO A 979 -95.36 -31.06 39.64
C PRO A 979 -96.59 -30.52 40.39
N SER A 980 -97.68 -30.18 39.70
CA SER A 980 -98.92 -29.69 40.34
C SER A 980 -99.53 -30.73 41.27
N ALA A 981 -99.62 -31.99 40.82
CA ALA A 981 -100.14 -33.08 41.64
C ALA A 981 -99.25 -33.35 42.87
N MET A 982 -97.92 -33.31 42.70
CA MET A 982 -96.96 -33.54 43.77
C MET A 982 -97.02 -32.43 44.83
N MET A 983 -97.09 -31.16 44.41
CA MET A 983 -97.21 -30.04 45.36
C MET A 983 -98.56 -30.02 46.06
N LEU A 984 -99.65 -30.34 45.36
CA LEU A 984 -100.97 -30.49 45.97
C LEU A 984 -100.96 -31.56 47.07
N GLN A 985 -100.31 -32.71 46.81
CA GLN A 985 -100.17 -33.77 47.80
C GLN A 985 -99.35 -33.31 49.03
N ARG A 986 -98.24 -32.59 48.80
CA ARG A 986 -97.39 -32.05 49.88
C ARG A 986 -98.12 -31.01 50.72
N VAL A 987 -98.87 -30.09 50.10
CA VAL A 987 -99.68 -29.08 50.79
C VAL A 987 -100.81 -29.74 51.59
N ARG A 988 -101.50 -30.74 51.03
CA ARG A 988 -102.50 -31.53 51.78
C ARG A 988 -101.91 -32.25 52.98
N HIS A 989 -100.70 -32.78 52.84
CA HIS A 989 -99.98 -33.35 53.97
C HIS A 989 -99.64 -32.28 55.02
N ALA A 990 -99.14 -31.12 54.60
CA ALA A 990 -98.85 -29.99 55.49
C ALA A 990 -100.08 -29.44 56.22
N LEU A 991 -101.28 -29.50 55.61
CA LEU A 991 -102.55 -29.16 56.25
C LEU A 991 -102.90 -30.12 57.41
N GLN A 992 -102.52 -31.38 57.30
CA GLN A 992 -102.74 -32.39 58.34
C GLN A 992 -101.63 -32.39 59.39
N VAL A 993 -100.38 -32.18 58.95
CA VAL A 993 -99.16 -32.18 59.76
C VAL A 993 -98.31 -30.97 59.36
N PRO A 994 -98.50 -29.82 60.00
CA PRO A 994 -97.74 -28.61 59.67
C PRO A 994 -96.23 -28.82 59.89
N PRO A 995 -95.36 -28.31 58.99
CA PRO A 995 -93.91 -28.32 59.20
C PRO A 995 -93.52 -27.56 60.47
N ALA A 996 -92.40 -27.95 61.09
CA ALA A 996 -91.85 -27.27 62.26
C ALA A 996 -91.50 -25.80 61.98
N ASP A 997 -91.40 -24.98 63.03
CA ASP A 997 -91.15 -23.54 62.87
C ASP A 997 -89.80 -23.22 62.20
N ASP A 998 -88.81 -24.11 62.36
CA ASP A 998 -87.47 -24.03 61.76
C ASP A 998 -87.39 -24.64 60.35
N TRP A 999 -88.53 -25.01 59.75
CA TRP A 999 -88.58 -25.52 58.39
C TRP A 999 -88.04 -24.50 57.38
N ASP A 1000 -87.03 -24.94 56.63
CA ASP A 1000 -86.28 -24.13 55.66
C ASP A 1000 -86.88 -24.12 54.25
N GLY A 1001 -88.10 -24.64 54.10
CA GLY A 1001 -88.83 -24.70 52.83
C GLY A 1001 -88.57 -25.96 52.00
N VAL A 1002 -87.73 -26.89 52.47
CA VAL A 1002 -87.42 -28.14 51.75
C VAL A 1002 -88.26 -29.30 52.26
N TRP A 1003 -88.92 -30.02 51.36
CA TRP A 1003 -89.66 -31.23 51.70
C TRP A 1003 -88.68 -32.40 51.97
N GLY A 1004 -88.84 -33.05 53.13
CA GLY A 1004 -87.99 -34.15 53.61
C GLY A 1004 -88.34 -35.52 53.05
#